data_AF-A0A2N1RH66-F1
#
_entry.id   AF-A0A2N1RH66-F1
#
_cell.length_a   1.000
_cell.length_b   1.000
_cell.length_c   1.000
_cell.angle_alpha   90.00
_cell.angle_beta   90.00
_cell.angle_gamma   90.00
#
_symmetry.space_group_name_H-M   'P 1'
#
loop_
_entity.id
_entity.type
_entity.pdbx_description
1 polymer ?
#
loop_
_entity_poly.entity_id
_entity_poly.type
_entity_poly.pdbx_seq_one_letter_code
_entity_poly.pdbx_strand_id
1 'polypeptide(L)'
;MKYHTTVLNIIVSLCMLLGVCILVVALAGTALLPSIGNSLIDNLLAHMNGDTGIQISIGSMDGSFLKSMVFHDVSVSIPTHSAPVLAAKTIIVDAPAYRLLFLDKFKHKLPIIFMQPMVKIDQTDYDFFVQTRLFKTPDPDQTGAGIHLPMKIKLIDGIIAIEMDLFKFQADSIQADIDLSTGFVPEQGTIALKDFAYFNGRQDASIGNLEIRLGKTTDGSAGLVLKGDEGSMRLAEFSLQGEIGSFSASMTSPSSESLLQGTGLVTANLQSIKAELVYQGKAFSASMSMLGIESGIERLALSSIGFHAQQMLMHSSLPRFEEIAFKIPSLSGGIDINPGSETTLRFDGEESIESFLGEVPLFSLRDLSVDSRLSEDLSTVRIGFTTLEFHDPELFNTLTGFDLSELETVQLSQAHMQMTLDKLTAENFAELSLRLQAETSIEPINSIDTYIFANGKINQQDESIQADIEIKRLSLDGIPGISEINLSYRNQPGADPVLEAAISHDSGIQFTGNYDLLSHQVRATLRLENVHPADFSTLIEKNIPSAISFYDTETVLEGNASATFLADGSQGRGAAELGVAKIRIEDKTFNFATTIAGSIDPSQITVDSATITTEGIRATFKGFLDRFSLFPQGGLFLGLPETGENLLSVDFSHSAEKSYEYEILSPRLPRVSLTGNVMLDSNRQVQANAMLRL
;
A
#
# COMPACT_ATOMS: atom_id res chain seq x y z
N MET A 1 -90.93 -16.79 -76.07
CA MET A 1 -90.13 -16.22 -74.97
C MET A 1 -88.74 -15.92 -75.49
N LYS A 2 -88.47 -14.64 -75.80
CA LYS A 2 -87.17 -14.14 -76.25
C LYS A 2 -86.42 -13.64 -75.01
N TYR A 3 -85.28 -14.25 -74.66
CA TYR A 3 -84.40 -13.68 -73.63
C TYR A 3 -83.66 -12.49 -74.24
N HIS A 4 -83.90 -11.29 -73.68
CA HIS A 4 -83.15 -10.09 -74.02
C HIS A 4 -81.79 -10.14 -73.32
N THR A 5 -80.75 -10.55 -74.04
CA THR A 5 -79.35 -10.33 -73.63
C THR A 5 -79.03 -8.85 -73.84
N THR A 6 -78.87 -8.08 -72.78
CA THR A 6 -78.48 -6.67 -72.86
C THR A 6 -76.97 -6.55 -73.11
N VAL A 7 -76.54 -5.49 -73.79
CA VAL A 7 -75.11 -5.17 -74.04
C VAL A 7 -74.30 -5.13 -72.73
N LEU A 8 -74.94 -4.77 -71.62
CA LEU A 8 -74.37 -4.81 -70.27
C LEU A 8 -73.93 -6.23 -69.86
N ASN A 9 -74.72 -7.27 -70.17
CA ASN A 9 -74.35 -8.66 -69.86
C ASN A 9 -73.15 -9.12 -70.71
N ILE A 10 -73.02 -8.63 -71.94
CA ILE A 10 -71.85 -8.92 -72.78
C ILE A 10 -70.60 -8.23 -72.22
N ILE A 11 -70.72 -6.96 -71.80
CA ILE A 11 -69.60 -6.20 -71.19
C ILE A 11 -69.19 -6.81 -69.84
N VAL A 12 -70.14 -7.19 -68.99
CA VAL A 12 -69.85 -7.83 -67.70
C VAL A 12 -69.24 -9.22 -67.89
N SER A 13 -69.71 -10.01 -68.87
CA SER A 13 -69.08 -11.28 -69.22
C SER A 13 -67.69 -11.09 -69.85
N LEU A 14 -67.46 -10.05 -70.66
CA LEU A 14 -66.14 -9.73 -71.20
C LEU A 14 -65.19 -9.22 -70.10
N CYS A 15 -65.65 -8.41 -69.15
CA CYS A 15 -64.86 -7.96 -68.00
C CYS A 15 -64.58 -9.09 -67.02
N MET A 16 -65.51 -10.03 -66.81
CA MET A 16 -65.24 -11.26 -66.04
C MET A 16 -64.31 -12.19 -66.79
N LEU A 17 -64.42 -12.33 -68.11
CA LEU A 17 -63.48 -13.11 -68.91
C LEU A 17 -62.08 -12.48 -68.89
N LEU A 18 -61.98 -11.15 -69.01
CA LEU A 18 -60.71 -10.42 -68.94
C LEU A 18 -60.14 -10.46 -67.51
N GLY A 19 -60.98 -10.38 -66.48
CA GLY A 19 -60.61 -10.55 -65.09
C GLY A 19 -60.14 -11.97 -64.79
N VAL A 20 -60.81 -13.00 -65.32
CA VAL A 20 -60.39 -14.40 -65.21
C VAL A 20 -59.15 -14.68 -66.06
N CYS A 21 -58.98 -14.08 -67.24
CA CYS A 21 -57.76 -14.20 -68.03
C CYS A 21 -56.58 -13.49 -67.36
N ILE A 22 -56.77 -12.32 -66.75
CA ILE A 22 -55.74 -11.66 -65.93
C ILE A 22 -55.45 -12.48 -64.67
N LEU A 23 -56.47 -13.06 -64.02
CA LEU A 23 -56.29 -13.91 -62.86
C LEU A 23 -55.58 -15.22 -63.22
N VAL A 24 -55.90 -15.84 -64.37
CA VAL A 24 -55.26 -17.05 -64.91
C VAL A 24 -53.87 -16.75 -65.43
N VAL A 25 -53.59 -15.57 -65.99
CA VAL A 25 -52.22 -15.14 -66.36
C VAL A 25 -51.41 -14.78 -65.12
N ALA A 26 -52.02 -14.18 -64.09
CA ALA A 26 -51.38 -13.93 -62.81
C ALA A 26 -51.13 -15.23 -62.03
N LEU A 27 -52.07 -16.18 -62.04
CA LEU A 27 -51.94 -17.51 -61.42
C LEU A 27 -51.05 -18.46 -62.25
N ALA A 28 -51.03 -18.37 -63.58
CA ALA A 28 -50.05 -19.08 -64.42
C ALA A 28 -48.65 -18.47 -64.26
N GLY A 29 -48.57 -17.15 -64.02
CA GLY A 29 -47.36 -16.48 -63.57
C GLY A 29 -46.86 -17.02 -62.22
N THR A 30 -47.77 -17.42 -61.31
CA THR A 30 -47.39 -18.10 -60.07
C THR A 30 -46.87 -19.54 -60.26
N ALA A 31 -47.22 -20.20 -61.36
CA ALA A 31 -46.68 -21.52 -61.71
C ALA A 31 -45.29 -21.47 -62.38
N LEU A 32 -44.88 -20.31 -62.92
CA LEU A 32 -43.55 -20.06 -63.51
C LEU A 32 -42.54 -19.45 -62.52
N LEU A 33 -42.97 -19.11 -61.30
CA LEU A 33 -42.10 -18.58 -60.24
C LEU A 33 -40.93 -19.52 -59.87
N PRO A 34 -41.07 -20.86 -59.83
CA PRO A 34 -39.94 -21.74 -59.54
C PRO A 34 -38.83 -21.65 -60.59
N SER A 35 -39.16 -21.48 -61.89
CA SER A 35 -38.15 -21.44 -62.96
C SER A 35 -37.46 -20.08 -63.08
N ILE A 36 -38.17 -18.98 -62.80
CA ILE A 36 -37.57 -17.63 -62.76
C ILE A 36 -36.73 -17.46 -61.51
N GLY A 37 -37.17 -18.00 -60.36
CA GLY A 37 -36.38 -18.04 -59.13
C GLY A 37 -35.07 -18.81 -59.31
N ASN A 38 -35.12 -20.01 -59.89
CA ASN A 38 -33.91 -20.82 -60.15
C ASN A 38 -32.95 -20.13 -61.15
N SER A 39 -33.46 -19.48 -62.20
CA SER A 39 -32.60 -18.75 -63.16
C SER A 39 -32.01 -17.46 -62.58
N LEU A 40 -32.71 -16.79 -61.65
CA LEU A 40 -32.18 -15.66 -60.89
C LEU A 40 -31.11 -16.11 -59.89
N ILE A 41 -31.29 -17.27 -59.24
CA ILE A 41 -30.31 -17.90 -58.36
C ILE A 41 -29.06 -18.27 -59.16
N ASP A 42 -29.20 -18.94 -60.31
CA ASP A 42 -28.06 -19.31 -61.14
C ASP A 42 -27.28 -18.08 -61.63
N ASN A 43 -27.97 -16.98 -62.00
CA ASN A 43 -27.32 -15.73 -62.40
C ASN A 43 -26.70 -14.95 -61.24
N LEU A 44 -27.34 -14.92 -60.06
CA LEU A 44 -26.80 -14.30 -58.84
C LEU A 44 -25.61 -15.08 -58.31
N LEU A 45 -25.70 -16.41 -58.26
CA LEU A 45 -24.57 -17.29 -57.89
C LEU A 45 -23.45 -17.17 -58.91
N ALA A 46 -23.73 -17.07 -60.22
CA ALA A 46 -22.70 -16.84 -61.24
C ALA A 46 -22.02 -15.46 -61.10
N HIS A 47 -22.74 -14.42 -60.65
CA HIS A 47 -22.18 -13.09 -60.36
C HIS A 47 -21.41 -13.04 -59.03
N MET A 48 -21.88 -13.74 -57.99
CA MET A 48 -21.25 -13.75 -56.66
C MET A 48 -20.06 -14.73 -56.57
N ASN A 49 -20.06 -15.82 -57.34
CA ASN A 49 -18.94 -16.78 -57.44
C ASN A 49 -17.82 -16.32 -58.40
N GLY A 50 -17.85 -15.06 -58.88
CA GLY A 50 -16.85 -14.54 -59.82
C GLY A 50 -15.43 -14.44 -59.21
N ASP A 51 -14.40 -14.79 -60.01
CA ASP A 51 -12.92 -14.68 -59.90
C ASP A 51 -12.21 -14.88 -58.53
N THR A 52 -12.93 -15.13 -57.45
CA THR A 52 -12.43 -15.18 -56.06
C THR A 52 -12.32 -16.60 -55.53
N GLY A 53 -12.88 -17.60 -56.24
CA GLY A 53 -12.85 -19.01 -55.85
C GLY A 53 -13.83 -19.40 -54.75
N ILE A 54 -14.51 -18.46 -54.10
CA ILE A 54 -15.52 -18.76 -53.07
C ILE A 54 -16.77 -19.38 -53.72
N GLN A 55 -17.24 -20.51 -53.18
CA GLN A 55 -18.46 -21.17 -53.62
C GLN A 55 -19.56 -20.95 -52.59
N ILE A 56 -20.62 -20.25 -52.98
CA ILE A 56 -21.84 -20.12 -52.19
C ILE A 56 -22.84 -21.17 -52.67
N SER A 57 -23.31 -22.04 -51.77
CA SER A 57 -24.36 -23.03 -52.01
C SER A 57 -25.62 -22.64 -51.24
N ILE A 58 -26.78 -22.79 -51.88
CA ILE A 58 -28.10 -22.51 -51.29
C ILE A 58 -28.95 -23.76 -51.56
N GLY A 59 -29.42 -24.43 -50.50
CA GLY A 59 -30.21 -25.65 -50.63
C GLY A 59 -31.60 -25.42 -51.22
N SER A 60 -32.33 -24.43 -50.72
CA SER A 60 -33.63 -24.02 -51.27
C SER A 60 -33.97 -22.57 -50.93
N MET A 61 -34.95 -21.98 -51.63
CA MET A 61 -35.43 -20.63 -51.41
C MET A 61 -36.96 -20.61 -51.35
N ASP A 62 -37.52 -20.11 -50.26
CA ASP A 62 -38.94 -19.81 -50.12
C ASP A 62 -39.15 -18.30 -50.24
N GLY A 63 -40.01 -17.85 -51.16
CA GLY A 63 -40.26 -16.43 -51.32
C GLY A 63 -41.52 -16.12 -52.09
N SER A 64 -42.27 -15.13 -51.60
CA SER A 64 -43.27 -14.43 -52.40
C SER A 64 -42.69 -13.08 -52.81
N PHE A 65 -42.79 -12.72 -54.09
CA PHE A 65 -42.34 -11.42 -54.62
C PHE A 65 -42.82 -10.22 -53.78
N LEU A 66 -43.93 -10.40 -53.04
CA LEU A 66 -44.61 -9.36 -52.27
C LEU A 66 -44.30 -9.33 -50.76
N LYS A 67 -43.58 -10.31 -50.17
CA LYS A 67 -43.46 -10.43 -48.70
C LYS A 67 -42.01 -10.43 -48.19
N SER A 68 -41.33 -11.56 -48.25
CA SER A 68 -39.96 -11.76 -47.78
C SER A 68 -39.28 -12.86 -48.59
N MET A 69 -37.94 -12.87 -48.58
CA MET A 69 -37.13 -13.93 -49.16
C MET A 69 -36.48 -14.73 -48.05
N VAL A 70 -36.62 -16.06 -48.09
CA VAL A 70 -36.09 -17.00 -47.11
C VAL A 70 -35.20 -17.98 -47.86
N PHE A 71 -33.92 -18.05 -47.49
CA PHE A 71 -32.95 -18.99 -48.04
C PHE A 71 -32.69 -20.07 -46.99
N HIS A 72 -32.78 -21.34 -47.37
CA HIS A 72 -32.49 -22.47 -46.48
C HIS A 72 -31.19 -23.15 -46.87
N ASP A 73 -30.49 -23.69 -45.86
CA ASP A 73 -29.25 -24.44 -46.00
C ASP A 73 -28.21 -23.70 -46.84
N VAL A 74 -27.91 -22.46 -46.43
CA VAL A 74 -26.91 -21.62 -47.08
C VAL A 74 -25.54 -22.00 -46.54
N SER A 75 -24.57 -22.26 -47.42
CA SER A 75 -23.20 -22.54 -47.03
C SER A 75 -22.21 -21.85 -47.96
N VAL A 76 -21.08 -21.43 -47.40
CA VAL A 76 -19.97 -20.81 -48.10
C VAL A 76 -18.76 -21.70 -47.90
N SER A 77 -18.26 -22.27 -48.98
CA SER A 77 -17.07 -23.11 -49.00
C SER A 77 -15.95 -22.42 -49.79
N ILE A 78 -14.73 -22.59 -49.31
CA ILE A 78 -13.52 -22.08 -49.93
C ILE A 78 -12.80 -23.26 -50.63
N PRO A 79 -12.07 -23.06 -51.74
CA PRO A 79 -11.45 -24.16 -52.49
C PRO A 79 -10.48 -25.03 -51.69
N THR A 80 -9.95 -24.51 -50.58
CA THR A 80 -8.96 -25.15 -49.72
C THR A 80 -9.55 -26.17 -48.75
N HIS A 81 -10.88 -26.21 -48.55
CA HIS A 81 -11.53 -27.04 -47.54
C HIS A 81 -12.75 -27.81 -48.05
N SER A 82 -12.95 -29.04 -47.52
CA SER A 82 -14.12 -29.88 -47.82
C SER A 82 -15.34 -29.56 -46.96
N ALA A 83 -15.15 -28.80 -45.86
CA ALA A 83 -16.22 -28.34 -44.98
C ALA A 83 -16.52 -26.85 -45.25
N PRO A 84 -17.80 -26.41 -45.10
CA PRO A 84 -18.16 -25.02 -45.26
C PRO A 84 -17.62 -24.16 -44.11
N VAL A 85 -17.05 -23.01 -44.46
CA VAL A 85 -16.44 -22.04 -43.53
C VAL A 85 -17.51 -21.17 -42.88
N LEU A 86 -18.59 -20.87 -43.62
CA LEU A 86 -19.81 -20.27 -43.10
C LEU A 86 -20.99 -21.15 -43.51
N ALA A 87 -21.90 -21.44 -42.59
CA ALA A 87 -23.17 -22.07 -42.90
C ALA A 87 -24.29 -21.38 -42.12
N ALA A 88 -25.50 -21.36 -42.65
CA ALA A 88 -26.68 -20.93 -41.93
C ALA A 88 -27.85 -21.80 -42.34
N LYS A 89 -28.60 -22.30 -41.37
CA LYS A 89 -29.80 -23.11 -41.64
C LYS A 89 -30.84 -22.30 -42.39
N THR A 90 -31.01 -21.03 -42.00
CA THR A 90 -31.95 -20.12 -42.68
C THR A 90 -31.42 -18.69 -42.68
N ILE A 91 -31.51 -18.00 -43.82
CA ILE A 91 -31.29 -16.57 -43.96
C ILE A 91 -32.60 -15.92 -44.43
N ILE A 92 -33.13 -14.98 -43.66
CA ILE A 92 -34.37 -14.26 -43.98
C ILE A 92 -34.00 -12.82 -44.34
N VAL A 93 -34.28 -12.42 -45.57
CA VAL A 93 -34.29 -11.02 -45.98
C VAL A 93 -35.75 -10.56 -45.90
N ASP A 94 -36.07 -9.86 -44.81
CA ASP A 94 -37.44 -9.42 -44.50
C ASP A 94 -37.80 -8.14 -45.29
N ALA A 95 -37.71 -8.26 -46.61
CA ALA A 95 -38.15 -7.25 -47.56
C ALA A 95 -38.73 -7.90 -48.83
N PRO A 96 -39.77 -7.29 -49.44
CA PRO A 96 -40.29 -7.76 -50.71
C PRO A 96 -39.23 -7.69 -51.82
N ALA A 97 -39.09 -8.77 -52.59
CA ALA A 97 -38.07 -8.90 -53.65
C ALA A 97 -38.12 -7.75 -54.69
N TYR A 98 -39.32 -7.23 -55.00
CA TYR A 98 -39.47 -6.11 -55.94
C TYR A 98 -38.77 -4.82 -55.49
N ARG A 99 -38.58 -4.63 -54.18
CA ARG A 99 -37.91 -3.44 -53.64
C ARG A 99 -36.38 -3.51 -53.80
N LEU A 100 -35.82 -4.72 -53.90
CA LEU A 100 -34.40 -4.93 -54.17
C LEU A 100 -34.03 -4.65 -55.63
N LEU A 101 -35.01 -4.55 -56.53
CA LEU A 101 -34.81 -4.12 -57.92
C LEU A 101 -34.66 -2.60 -58.06
N PHE A 102 -34.96 -1.82 -57.01
CA PHE A 102 -34.88 -0.35 -56.99
C PHE A 102 -34.10 0.14 -55.76
N LEU A 103 -32.87 -0.36 -55.59
CA LEU A 103 -31.99 -0.10 -54.43
C LEU A 103 -31.85 1.41 -54.14
N ASP A 104 -31.74 2.23 -55.19
CA ASP A 104 -31.58 3.69 -55.08
C ASP A 104 -32.78 4.43 -54.45
N LYS A 105 -33.94 3.78 -54.34
CA LYS A 105 -35.18 4.34 -53.76
C LYS A 105 -35.51 3.76 -52.39
N PHE A 106 -34.69 2.87 -51.85
CA PHE A 106 -34.94 2.19 -50.59
C PHE A 106 -34.58 3.09 -49.40
N LYS A 107 -35.59 3.71 -48.77
CA LYS A 107 -35.40 4.62 -47.61
C LYS A 107 -35.43 3.93 -46.24
N HIS A 108 -35.73 2.64 -46.17
CA HIS A 108 -35.90 1.90 -44.91
C HIS A 108 -34.73 0.94 -44.66
N LYS A 109 -34.52 0.54 -43.41
CA LYS A 109 -33.47 -0.43 -43.03
C LYS A 109 -33.86 -1.81 -43.55
N LEU A 110 -32.96 -2.48 -44.27
CA LEU A 110 -33.15 -3.84 -44.76
C LEU A 110 -32.89 -4.85 -43.63
N PRO A 111 -33.90 -5.57 -43.11
CA PRO A 111 -33.71 -6.53 -42.04
C PRO A 111 -33.21 -7.86 -42.63
N ILE A 112 -32.04 -8.30 -42.19
CA ILE A 112 -31.43 -9.58 -42.56
C ILE A 112 -31.28 -10.41 -41.29
N ILE A 113 -31.90 -11.59 -41.24
CA ILE A 113 -31.88 -12.48 -40.07
C ILE A 113 -31.20 -13.79 -40.46
N PHE A 114 -30.11 -14.12 -39.78
CA PHE A 114 -29.44 -15.42 -39.89
C PHE A 114 -29.86 -16.30 -38.71
N MET A 115 -30.42 -17.47 -39.01
CA MET A 115 -30.81 -18.47 -38.03
C MET A 115 -29.82 -19.64 -38.04
N GLN A 116 -29.35 -19.98 -36.85
CA GLN A 116 -28.34 -21.02 -36.61
C GLN A 116 -27.11 -20.87 -37.53
N PRO A 117 -26.50 -19.68 -37.61
CA PRO A 117 -25.27 -19.51 -38.38
C PRO A 117 -24.11 -20.25 -37.70
N MET A 118 -23.38 -21.07 -38.44
CA MET A 118 -22.17 -21.73 -38.01
C MET A 118 -20.98 -21.08 -38.74
N VAL A 119 -20.03 -20.54 -37.98
CA VAL A 119 -18.77 -19.99 -38.50
C VAL A 119 -17.65 -20.90 -38.01
N LYS A 120 -16.91 -21.50 -38.94
CA LYS A 120 -15.74 -22.33 -38.66
C LYS A 120 -14.59 -21.84 -39.52
N ILE A 121 -13.57 -21.25 -38.89
CA ILE A 121 -12.43 -20.67 -39.60
C ILE A 121 -11.16 -21.26 -39.00
N ASP A 122 -10.29 -21.81 -39.84
CA ASP A 122 -8.95 -22.20 -39.42
C ASP A 122 -7.84 -21.32 -40.03
N GLN A 123 -6.58 -21.57 -39.66
CA GLN A 123 -5.42 -20.83 -40.18
C GLN A 123 -5.34 -20.81 -41.72
N THR A 124 -5.72 -21.91 -42.37
CA THR A 124 -5.67 -22.03 -43.84
C THR A 124 -6.76 -21.16 -44.48
N ASP A 125 -7.96 -21.16 -43.89
CA ASP A 125 -9.07 -20.31 -44.32
C ASP A 125 -8.74 -18.82 -44.15
N TYR A 126 -8.13 -18.45 -43.01
CA TYR A 126 -7.68 -17.08 -42.75
C TYR A 126 -6.64 -16.61 -43.77
N ASP A 127 -5.61 -17.41 -44.04
CA ASP A 127 -4.58 -17.08 -45.03
C ASP A 127 -5.17 -16.90 -46.43
N PHE A 128 -6.16 -17.72 -46.80
CA PHE A 128 -6.91 -17.57 -48.06
C PHE A 128 -7.66 -16.22 -48.10
N PHE A 129 -8.36 -15.86 -47.03
CA PHE A 129 -9.12 -14.62 -46.93
C PHE A 129 -8.23 -13.37 -46.98
N VAL A 130 -7.06 -13.40 -46.36
CA VAL A 130 -6.08 -12.30 -46.41
C VAL A 130 -5.46 -12.15 -47.80
N GLN A 131 -5.21 -13.28 -48.49
CA GLN A 131 -4.62 -13.27 -49.83
C GLN A 131 -5.64 -12.91 -50.93
N THR A 132 -6.92 -13.20 -50.73
CA THR A 132 -8.00 -12.76 -51.61
C THR A 132 -8.32 -11.27 -51.37
N ARG A 133 -8.56 -10.51 -52.45
CA ARG A 133 -8.77 -9.04 -52.39
C ARG A 133 -10.06 -8.60 -51.66
N LEU A 134 -10.71 -9.47 -50.90
CA LEU A 134 -11.99 -9.21 -50.22
C LEU A 134 -11.88 -8.19 -49.08
N PHE A 135 -10.69 -8.05 -48.49
CA PHE A 135 -10.42 -7.09 -47.41
C PHE A 135 -9.57 -5.88 -47.83
N LYS A 136 -9.27 -5.70 -49.13
CA LYS A 136 -8.68 -4.43 -49.58
C LYS A 136 -9.75 -3.35 -49.47
N THR A 137 -9.55 -2.41 -48.54
CA THR A 137 -10.32 -1.16 -48.48
C THR A 137 -10.40 -0.56 -49.88
N PRO A 138 -11.60 -0.15 -50.35
CA PRO A 138 -11.73 0.57 -51.60
C PRO A 138 -10.77 1.77 -51.60
N ASP A 139 -10.07 1.98 -52.71
CA ASP A 139 -9.20 3.12 -52.90
C ASP A 139 -10.03 4.41 -52.72
N PRO A 140 -9.72 5.29 -51.75
CA PRO A 140 -10.55 6.47 -51.46
C PRO A 140 -10.67 7.45 -52.64
N ASP A 141 -9.78 7.36 -53.64
CA ASP A 141 -9.81 8.17 -54.86
C ASP A 141 -10.69 7.59 -55.99
N GLN A 142 -11.29 6.41 -55.80
CA GLN A 142 -12.31 5.91 -56.71
C GLN A 142 -13.71 6.33 -56.25
N THR A 143 -14.14 7.49 -56.74
CA THR A 143 -15.52 8.00 -56.64
C THR A 143 -16.52 7.18 -57.46
N GLY A 144 -16.60 5.88 -57.20
CA GLY A 144 -17.80 5.10 -57.45
C GLY A 144 -18.63 5.15 -56.18
N ALA A 145 -19.78 5.84 -56.20
CA ALA A 145 -20.74 5.77 -55.12
C ALA A 145 -21.20 4.30 -54.96
N GLY A 146 -20.48 3.54 -54.14
CA GLY A 146 -20.93 2.24 -53.69
C GLY A 146 -22.27 2.45 -52.99
N ILE A 147 -23.30 1.79 -53.49
CA ILE A 147 -24.65 1.87 -52.93
C ILE A 147 -24.58 1.35 -51.49
N HIS A 148 -24.52 2.25 -50.51
CA HIS A 148 -24.56 1.89 -49.10
C HIS A 148 -26.01 1.57 -48.72
N LEU A 149 -26.35 0.28 -48.72
CA LEU A 149 -27.66 -0.19 -48.29
C LEU A 149 -27.73 -0.15 -46.76
N PRO A 150 -28.66 0.61 -46.16
CA PRO A 150 -28.84 0.58 -44.71
C PRO A 150 -29.40 -0.79 -44.30
N MET A 151 -28.61 -1.59 -43.58
CA MET A 151 -28.97 -2.94 -43.17
C MET A 151 -29.13 -3.05 -41.65
N LYS A 152 -30.04 -3.91 -41.21
CA LYS A 152 -30.15 -4.36 -39.82
C LYS A 152 -29.93 -5.87 -39.79
N ILE A 153 -28.84 -6.33 -39.17
CA ILE A 153 -28.44 -7.73 -39.14
C ILE A 153 -28.82 -8.32 -37.79
N LYS A 154 -29.53 -9.46 -37.81
CA LYS A 154 -29.84 -10.23 -36.61
C LYS A 154 -29.30 -11.65 -36.73
N LEU A 155 -28.48 -12.10 -35.79
CA LEU A 155 -28.01 -13.48 -35.67
C LEU A 155 -28.77 -14.15 -34.52
N ILE A 156 -29.29 -15.36 -34.76
CA ILE A 156 -30.05 -16.11 -33.76
C ILE A 156 -29.45 -17.51 -33.64
N ASP A 157 -28.96 -17.85 -32.45
CA ASP A 157 -28.54 -19.21 -32.05
C ASP A 157 -27.41 -19.79 -32.93
N GLY A 158 -26.39 -18.98 -33.22
CA GLY A 158 -25.26 -19.40 -34.03
C GLY A 158 -24.13 -20.06 -33.24
N ILE A 159 -23.16 -20.67 -33.92
CA ILE A 159 -21.95 -21.23 -33.32
C ILE A 159 -20.75 -20.60 -34.00
N ILE A 160 -19.73 -20.21 -33.24
CA ILE A 160 -18.45 -19.74 -33.77
C ILE A 160 -17.34 -20.61 -33.23
N ALA A 161 -16.50 -21.15 -34.11
CA ALA A 161 -15.25 -21.80 -33.76
C ALA A 161 -14.14 -21.30 -34.69
N ILE A 162 -13.11 -20.70 -34.12
CA ILE A 162 -11.95 -20.20 -34.84
C ILE A 162 -10.72 -20.90 -34.27
N GLU A 163 -9.95 -21.57 -35.13
CA GLU A 163 -8.77 -22.35 -34.73
C GLU A 163 -7.55 -21.91 -35.54
N MET A 164 -6.71 -21.07 -34.93
CA MET A 164 -5.47 -20.56 -35.50
C MET A 164 -4.28 -21.28 -34.85
N ASP A 165 -3.11 -21.21 -35.48
CA ASP A 165 -1.89 -21.85 -34.94
C ASP A 165 -1.54 -21.35 -33.53
N LEU A 166 -1.82 -20.08 -33.25
CA LEU A 166 -1.48 -19.44 -31.98
C LEU A 166 -2.63 -19.44 -30.97
N PHE A 167 -3.89 -19.62 -31.41
CA PHE A 167 -5.02 -19.54 -30.51
C PHE A 167 -6.26 -20.25 -31.05
N LYS A 168 -7.13 -20.67 -30.14
CA LYS A 168 -8.45 -21.21 -30.40
C LYS A 168 -9.50 -20.37 -29.68
N PHE A 169 -10.59 -20.09 -30.37
CA PHE A 169 -11.76 -19.35 -29.91
C PHE A 169 -13.00 -20.22 -30.19
N GLN A 170 -13.89 -20.38 -29.22
CA GLN A 170 -15.14 -21.09 -29.38
C GLN A 170 -16.27 -20.41 -28.60
N ALA A 171 -17.47 -20.36 -29.19
CA ALA A 171 -18.72 -20.01 -28.50
C ALA A 171 -19.85 -20.91 -29.02
N ASP A 172 -20.58 -21.53 -28.09
CA ASP A 172 -21.64 -22.51 -28.40
C ASP A 172 -22.97 -21.85 -28.78
N SER A 173 -23.17 -20.58 -28.42
CA SER A 173 -24.27 -19.76 -28.94
C SER A 173 -23.82 -18.32 -29.16
N ILE A 174 -24.08 -17.76 -30.35
CA ILE A 174 -24.00 -16.33 -30.63
C ILE A 174 -25.39 -15.80 -31.00
N GLN A 175 -25.77 -14.69 -30.39
CA GLN A 175 -26.88 -13.85 -30.78
C GLN A 175 -26.35 -12.46 -31.05
N ALA A 176 -26.80 -11.84 -32.14
CA ALA A 176 -26.43 -10.45 -32.42
C ALA A 176 -27.61 -9.68 -32.99
N ASP A 177 -27.70 -8.40 -32.69
CA ASP A 177 -28.58 -7.44 -33.34
C ASP A 177 -27.75 -6.18 -33.63
N ILE A 178 -27.44 -5.92 -34.90
CA ILE A 178 -26.49 -4.89 -35.34
C ILE A 178 -27.18 -3.98 -36.36
N ASP A 179 -27.12 -2.67 -36.12
CA ASP A 179 -27.69 -1.64 -37.00
C ASP A 179 -26.60 -0.95 -37.81
N LEU A 180 -26.52 -1.25 -39.11
CA LEU A 180 -25.56 -0.71 -40.08
C LEU A 180 -26.22 0.33 -41.00
N SER A 181 -27.19 1.10 -40.48
CA SER A 181 -27.95 2.03 -41.32
C SER A 181 -27.22 3.32 -41.71
N THR A 182 -26.18 3.70 -40.97
CA THR A 182 -25.44 4.96 -41.12
C THR A 182 -24.01 4.79 -41.63
N GLY A 183 -23.52 3.55 -41.75
CA GLY A 183 -22.15 3.24 -42.17
C GLY A 183 -21.79 1.77 -41.88
N PHE A 184 -20.55 1.38 -42.23
CA PHE A 184 -19.96 0.09 -41.85
C PHE A 184 -19.66 -0.01 -40.34
N VAL A 185 -19.55 1.12 -39.64
CA VAL A 185 -19.42 1.16 -38.18
C VAL A 185 -20.83 1.27 -37.59
N PRO A 186 -21.31 0.27 -36.83
CA PRO A 186 -22.65 0.32 -36.26
C PRO A 186 -22.79 1.44 -35.23
N GLU A 187 -23.90 2.18 -35.26
CA GLU A 187 -24.21 3.16 -34.22
C GLU A 187 -24.88 2.52 -33.00
N GLN A 188 -25.53 1.37 -33.20
CA GLN A 188 -26.15 0.56 -32.16
C GLN A 188 -25.96 -0.92 -32.50
N GLY A 189 -25.61 -1.71 -31.50
CA GLY A 189 -25.44 -3.15 -31.66
C GLY A 189 -25.42 -3.88 -30.33
N THR A 190 -25.82 -5.14 -30.34
CA THR A 190 -25.63 -6.06 -29.21
C THR A 190 -25.15 -7.39 -29.75
N ILE A 191 -24.12 -7.95 -29.13
CA ILE A 191 -23.60 -9.29 -29.38
C ILE A 191 -23.61 -10.02 -28.04
N ALA A 192 -24.30 -11.15 -27.97
CA ALA A 192 -24.32 -12.02 -26.81
C ALA A 192 -23.71 -13.37 -27.19
N LEU A 193 -22.70 -13.80 -26.45
CA LEU A 193 -22.05 -15.10 -26.56
C LEU A 193 -22.37 -15.93 -25.33
N LYS A 194 -22.58 -17.23 -25.53
CA LYS A 194 -22.74 -18.22 -24.47
C LYS A 194 -21.62 -19.26 -24.55
N ASP A 195 -21.13 -19.67 -23.40
CA ASP A 195 -20.07 -20.66 -23.20
C ASP A 195 -18.84 -20.30 -24.05
N PHE A 196 -18.41 -19.05 -23.90
CA PHE A 196 -17.25 -18.52 -24.61
C PHE A 196 -15.97 -19.11 -24.02
N ALA A 197 -15.08 -19.61 -24.87
CA ALA A 197 -13.78 -20.15 -24.47
C ALA A 197 -12.66 -19.70 -25.41
N TYR A 198 -11.50 -19.40 -24.83
CA TYR A 198 -10.28 -18.99 -25.50
C TYR A 198 -9.09 -19.79 -24.97
N PHE A 199 -8.22 -20.24 -25.87
CA PHE A 199 -7.02 -21.02 -25.54
C PHE A 199 -5.86 -20.60 -26.44
N ASN A 200 -4.68 -20.32 -25.89
CA ASN A 200 -3.47 -20.03 -26.70
C ASN A 200 -2.22 -20.81 -26.24
N GLY A 201 -2.42 -21.87 -25.46
CA GLY A 201 -1.35 -22.69 -24.88
C GLY A 201 -0.63 -22.07 -23.68
N ARG A 202 -0.71 -20.73 -23.49
CA ARG A 202 -0.22 -20.02 -22.30
C ARG A 202 -1.36 -19.57 -21.38
N GLN A 203 -2.51 -19.29 -21.98
CA GLN A 203 -3.68 -18.71 -21.34
C GLN A 203 -4.89 -19.50 -21.80
N ASP A 204 -5.68 -19.96 -20.83
CA ASP A 204 -6.99 -20.53 -21.05
C ASP A 204 -8.00 -19.64 -20.33
N ALA A 205 -9.04 -19.20 -21.02
CA ALA A 205 -10.10 -18.39 -20.44
C ALA A 205 -11.46 -18.90 -20.87
N SER A 206 -12.42 -18.90 -19.96
CA SER A 206 -13.82 -19.23 -20.24
C SER A 206 -14.74 -18.20 -19.63
N ILE A 207 -15.85 -17.86 -20.29
CA ILE A 207 -16.89 -16.98 -19.79
C ILE A 207 -18.23 -17.61 -20.12
N GLY A 208 -19.06 -17.87 -19.11
CA GLY A 208 -20.36 -18.53 -19.30
C GLY A 208 -21.32 -17.72 -20.17
N ASN A 209 -21.47 -16.42 -19.88
CA ASN A 209 -22.23 -15.49 -20.72
C ASN A 209 -21.44 -14.22 -20.94
N LEU A 210 -21.35 -13.71 -22.18
CA LEU A 210 -20.72 -12.44 -22.51
C LEU A 210 -21.66 -11.60 -23.38
N GLU A 211 -22.06 -10.42 -22.92
CA GLU A 211 -22.84 -9.44 -23.67
C GLU A 211 -21.97 -8.21 -23.99
N ILE A 212 -21.88 -7.84 -25.26
CA ILE A 212 -21.23 -6.62 -25.74
C ILE A 212 -22.30 -5.74 -26.37
N ARG A 213 -22.46 -4.51 -25.88
CA ARG A 213 -23.43 -3.54 -26.38
C ARG A 213 -22.71 -2.27 -26.82
N LEU A 214 -23.02 -1.81 -28.01
CA LEU A 214 -22.64 -0.51 -28.51
C LEU A 214 -23.91 0.33 -28.69
N GLY A 215 -23.88 1.59 -28.30
CA GLY A 215 -25.04 2.46 -28.52
C GLY A 215 -24.77 3.93 -28.25
N LYS A 216 -25.81 4.73 -28.49
CA LYS A 216 -25.87 6.15 -28.09
C LYS A 216 -26.98 6.35 -27.07
N THR A 217 -26.72 7.12 -26.03
CA THR A 217 -27.73 7.57 -25.06
C THR A 217 -28.61 8.67 -25.66
N THR A 218 -29.72 8.99 -25.00
CA THR A 218 -30.68 10.01 -25.47
C THR A 218 -30.12 11.43 -25.56
N ASP A 219 -29.01 11.69 -24.88
CA ASP A 219 -28.26 12.95 -24.89
C ASP A 219 -27.17 13.01 -25.97
N GLY A 220 -26.98 11.94 -26.75
CA GLY A 220 -26.01 11.86 -27.84
C GLY A 220 -24.66 11.24 -27.47
N SER A 221 -24.41 10.92 -26.19
CA SER A 221 -23.17 10.27 -25.76
C SER A 221 -23.06 8.85 -26.33
N ALA A 222 -21.87 8.43 -26.73
CA ALA A 222 -21.62 7.07 -27.23
C ALA A 222 -21.11 6.18 -26.10
N GLY A 223 -21.61 4.94 -26.03
CA GLY A 223 -21.28 3.99 -25.00
C GLY A 223 -20.97 2.60 -25.55
N LEU A 224 -19.92 1.98 -25.01
CA LEU A 224 -19.61 0.57 -25.15
C LEU A 224 -19.79 -0.08 -23.78
N VAL A 225 -20.53 -1.18 -23.70
CA VAL A 225 -20.73 -1.95 -22.46
C VAL A 225 -20.38 -3.40 -22.73
N LEU A 226 -19.57 -4.01 -21.87
CA LEU A 226 -19.26 -5.42 -21.80
C LEU A 226 -19.79 -5.95 -20.47
N LYS A 227 -20.50 -7.07 -20.48
CA LYS A 227 -20.95 -7.76 -19.26
C LYS A 227 -20.67 -9.24 -19.43
N GLY A 228 -20.26 -9.90 -18.36
CA GLY A 228 -20.23 -11.35 -18.37
C GLY A 228 -20.29 -11.98 -17.00
N ASP A 229 -20.61 -13.27 -17.00
CA ASP A 229 -20.82 -14.08 -15.80
C ASP A 229 -19.98 -15.35 -15.89
N GLU A 230 -19.61 -15.89 -14.72
CA GLU A 230 -18.88 -17.16 -14.57
C GLU A 230 -17.59 -17.20 -15.39
N GLY A 231 -16.74 -16.20 -15.19
CA GLY A 231 -15.43 -16.09 -15.81
C GLY A 231 -14.40 -16.98 -15.10
N SER A 232 -13.62 -17.74 -15.85
CA SER A 232 -12.42 -18.41 -15.34
C SER A 232 -11.22 -18.12 -16.25
N MET A 233 -10.04 -18.01 -15.67
CA MET A 233 -8.80 -17.80 -16.40
C MET A 233 -7.67 -18.60 -15.76
N ARG A 234 -6.82 -19.20 -16.58
CA ARG A 234 -5.61 -19.89 -16.16
C ARG A 234 -4.42 -19.38 -16.99
N LEU A 235 -3.40 -18.87 -16.32
CA LEU A 235 -2.13 -18.47 -16.93
C LEU A 235 -1.06 -19.51 -16.55
N ALA A 236 -0.75 -20.40 -17.49
CA ALA A 236 0.14 -21.54 -17.25
C ALA A 236 1.57 -21.12 -16.87
N GLU A 237 2.07 -20.02 -17.47
CA GLU A 237 3.43 -19.51 -17.20
C GLU A 237 3.63 -19.06 -15.75
N PHE A 238 2.57 -18.54 -15.12
CA PHE A 238 2.63 -18.02 -13.75
C PHE A 238 2.05 -18.98 -12.72
N SER A 239 1.49 -20.13 -13.13
CA SER A 239 0.68 -20.99 -12.26
C SER A 239 -0.41 -20.18 -11.52
N LEU A 240 -1.02 -19.23 -12.24
CA LEU A 240 -2.11 -18.39 -11.75
C LEU A 240 -3.43 -18.92 -12.28
N GLN A 241 -4.37 -19.19 -11.39
CA GLN A 241 -5.76 -19.48 -11.71
C GLN A 241 -6.64 -18.40 -11.10
N GLY A 242 -7.62 -17.91 -11.86
CA GLY A 242 -8.56 -16.90 -11.42
C GLY A 242 -9.99 -17.27 -11.79
N GLU A 243 -10.92 -16.91 -10.91
CA GLU A 243 -12.37 -17.04 -11.12
C GLU A 243 -13.02 -15.69 -10.81
N ILE A 244 -14.03 -15.33 -11.58
CA ILE A 244 -14.82 -14.11 -11.42
C ILE A 244 -16.29 -14.50 -11.55
N GLY A 245 -17.10 -14.21 -10.54
CA GLY A 245 -18.53 -14.52 -10.57
C GLY A 245 -19.28 -13.72 -11.63
N SER A 246 -19.05 -12.41 -11.68
CA SER A 246 -19.55 -11.54 -12.74
C SER A 246 -18.66 -10.33 -12.95
N PHE A 247 -18.72 -9.75 -14.15
CA PHE A 247 -18.05 -8.51 -14.48
C PHE A 247 -18.91 -7.63 -15.38
N SER A 248 -18.73 -6.32 -15.26
CA SER A 248 -19.27 -5.34 -16.20
C SER A 248 -18.26 -4.26 -16.43
N ALA A 249 -17.92 -3.96 -17.68
CA ALA A 249 -17.08 -2.85 -18.06
C ALA A 249 -17.86 -1.96 -19.01
N SER A 250 -17.74 -0.65 -18.88
CA SER A 250 -18.32 0.28 -19.84
C SER A 250 -17.41 1.45 -20.10
N MET A 251 -17.38 1.91 -21.34
CA MET A 251 -16.73 3.13 -21.75
C MET A 251 -17.79 4.09 -22.28
N THR A 252 -17.84 5.31 -21.76
CA THR A 252 -18.77 6.35 -22.18
C THR A 252 -18.01 7.58 -22.64
N SER A 253 -18.47 8.20 -23.74
CA SER A 253 -17.79 9.32 -24.38
C SER A 253 -18.79 10.34 -24.92
N PRO A 254 -18.46 11.65 -24.99
CA PRO A 254 -19.38 12.68 -25.49
C PRO A 254 -19.85 12.46 -26.94
N SER A 255 -19.06 11.74 -27.75
CA SER A 255 -19.40 11.44 -29.13
C SER A 255 -18.83 10.09 -29.57
N SER A 256 -19.37 9.51 -30.65
CA SER A 256 -18.81 8.30 -31.26
C SER A 256 -17.40 8.51 -31.78
N GLU A 257 -17.08 9.71 -32.27
CA GLU A 257 -15.73 10.06 -32.73
C GLU A 257 -14.74 10.06 -31.56
N SER A 258 -15.12 10.65 -30.43
CA SER A 258 -14.31 10.65 -29.20
C SER A 258 -14.12 9.23 -28.64
N LEU A 259 -15.16 8.38 -28.70
CA LEU A 259 -15.06 6.96 -28.32
C LEU A 259 -14.05 6.22 -29.22
N LEU A 260 -14.09 6.44 -30.53
CA LEU A 260 -13.16 5.84 -31.50
C LEU A 260 -11.72 6.34 -31.34
N GLN A 261 -11.55 7.60 -30.93
CA GLN A 261 -10.26 8.17 -30.57
C GLN A 261 -9.76 7.65 -29.20
N GLY A 262 -10.53 6.81 -28.50
CA GLY A 262 -10.15 6.28 -27.20
C GLY A 262 -10.22 7.32 -26.08
N THR A 263 -11.16 8.26 -26.16
CA THR A 263 -11.39 9.29 -25.13
C THR A 263 -12.73 9.04 -24.44
N GLY A 264 -12.75 8.99 -23.11
CA GLY A 264 -13.98 8.78 -22.34
C GLY A 264 -13.74 8.31 -20.91
N LEU A 265 -14.84 8.09 -20.19
CA LEU A 265 -14.85 7.49 -18.86
C LEU A 265 -15.04 5.98 -18.99
N VAL A 266 -14.11 5.20 -18.45
CA VAL A 266 -14.16 3.76 -18.33
C VAL A 266 -14.53 3.38 -16.89
N THR A 267 -15.56 2.56 -16.72
CA THR A 267 -15.95 1.99 -15.43
C THR A 267 -15.97 0.48 -15.54
N ALA A 268 -15.32 -0.24 -14.64
CA ALA A 268 -15.40 -1.69 -14.53
C ALA A 268 -15.82 -2.09 -13.12
N ASN A 269 -16.72 -3.07 -13.02
CA ASN A 269 -17.13 -3.67 -11.76
C ASN A 269 -16.98 -5.18 -11.89
N LEU A 270 -16.24 -5.78 -10.97
CA LEU A 270 -15.99 -7.21 -10.90
C LEU A 270 -16.54 -7.72 -9.55
N GLN A 271 -17.14 -8.89 -9.54
CA GLN A 271 -17.74 -9.49 -8.35
C GLN A 271 -17.26 -10.92 -8.14
N SER A 272 -17.16 -11.33 -6.87
CA SER A 272 -16.74 -12.67 -6.45
C SER A 272 -15.44 -13.12 -7.13
N ILE A 273 -14.41 -12.29 -7.02
CA ILE A 273 -13.09 -12.57 -7.56
C ILE A 273 -12.38 -13.54 -6.64
N LYS A 274 -11.79 -14.59 -7.21
CA LYS A 274 -10.86 -15.49 -6.54
C LYS A 274 -9.63 -15.66 -7.43
N ALA A 275 -8.46 -15.65 -6.84
CA ALA A 275 -7.20 -15.90 -7.52
C ALA A 275 -6.33 -16.80 -6.65
N GLU A 276 -5.66 -17.75 -7.29
CA GLU A 276 -4.69 -18.65 -6.66
C GLU A 276 -3.41 -18.66 -7.48
N LEU A 277 -2.29 -18.41 -6.81
CA LEU A 277 -0.95 -18.37 -7.37
C LEU A 277 -0.08 -19.39 -6.65
N VAL A 278 0.55 -20.29 -7.39
CA VAL A 278 1.56 -21.20 -6.84
C VAL A 278 2.95 -20.77 -7.27
N TYR A 279 3.74 -20.23 -6.34
CA TYR A 279 5.11 -19.78 -6.59
C TYR A 279 6.11 -20.53 -5.70
N GLN A 280 7.09 -21.20 -6.33
CA GLN A 280 8.11 -22.01 -5.63
C GLN A 280 7.53 -23.03 -4.64
N GLY A 281 6.40 -23.66 -4.98
CA GLY A 281 5.72 -24.64 -4.14
C GLY A 281 4.90 -24.03 -2.99
N LYS A 282 4.76 -22.71 -2.93
CA LYS A 282 3.90 -22.00 -1.97
C LYS A 282 2.63 -21.52 -2.66
N ALA A 283 1.49 -21.82 -2.06
CA ALA A 283 0.20 -21.35 -2.54
C ALA A 283 -0.14 -20.01 -1.86
N PHE A 284 -0.51 -19.04 -2.68
CA PHE A 284 -1.09 -17.77 -2.30
C PHE A 284 -2.49 -17.73 -2.89
N SER A 285 -3.50 -17.50 -2.05
CA SER A 285 -4.86 -17.29 -2.54
C SER A 285 -5.34 -15.91 -2.12
N ALA A 286 -6.10 -15.26 -2.99
CA ALA A 286 -6.74 -13.99 -2.71
C ALA A 286 -8.18 -14.08 -3.18
N SER A 287 -9.10 -13.61 -2.36
CA SER A 287 -10.50 -13.48 -2.73
C SER A 287 -10.99 -12.08 -2.41
N MET A 288 -11.96 -11.60 -3.19
CA MET A 288 -12.53 -10.27 -3.05
C MET A 288 -13.98 -10.30 -3.51
N SER A 289 -14.87 -9.71 -2.71
CA SER A 289 -16.31 -9.70 -3.02
C SER A 289 -16.64 -8.77 -4.19
N MET A 290 -16.00 -7.61 -4.26
CA MET A 290 -16.23 -6.59 -5.28
C MET A 290 -14.97 -5.78 -5.56
N LEU A 291 -14.72 -5.47 -6.83
CA LEU A 291 -13.75 -4.48 -7.28
C LEU A 291 -14.41 -3.55 -8.30
N GLY A 292 -14.60 -2.29 -7.92
CA GLY A 292 -14.91 -1.20 -8.82
C GLY A 292 -13.63 -0.55 -9.31
N ILE A 293 -13.56 -0.20 -10.59
CA ILE A 293 -12.50 0.57 -11.22
C ILE A 293 -13.19 1.68 -12.02
N GLU A 294 -12.72 2.90 -11.87
CA GLU A 294 -13.15 4.05 -12.66
C GLU A 294 -11.92 4.71 -13.24
N SER A 295 -11.95 5.10 -14.51
CA SER A 295 -10.76 5.63 -15.18
C SER A 295 -11.14 6.64 -16.24
N GLY A 296 -10.44 7.78 -16.24
CA GLY A 296 -10.44 8.71 -17.36
C GLY A 296 -9.39 8.30 -18.39
N ILE A 297 -9.79 8.27 -19.67
CA ILE A 297 -8.87 8.08 -20.79
C ILE A 297 -9.02 9.27 -21.74
N GLU A 298 -7.90 9.85 -22.14
CA GLU A 298 -7.83 10.89 -23.17
C GLU A 298 -6.90 10.42 -24.30
N ARG A 299 -7.45 10.24 -25.51
CA ARG A 299 -6.71 9.81 -26.70
C ARG A 299 -5.86 8.55 -26.47
N LEU A 300 -6.44 7.52 -25.86
CA LEU A 300 -5.77 6.25 -25.48
C LEU A 300 -4.72 6.38 -24.36
N ALA A 301 -4.52 7.57 -23.79
CA ALA A 301 -3.67 7.77 -22.62
C ALA A 301 -4.53 7.80 -21.35
N LEU A 302 -4.06 7.13 -20.29
CA LEU A 302 -4.69 7.15 -18.98
C LEU A 302 -4.54 8.55 -18.36
N SER A 303 -5.63 9.21 -18.01
CA SER A 303 -5.61 10.46 -17.25
C SER A 303 -5.78 10.21 -15.76
N SER A 304 -6.64 9.25 -15.39
CA SER A 304 -6.83 8.86 -14.00
C SER A 304 -7.31 7.42 -13.88
N ILE A 305 -7.08 6.80 -12.72
CA ILE A 305 -7.64 5.51 -12.35
C ILE A 305 -7.97 5.53 -10.86
N GLY A 306 -9.23 5.34 -10.50
CA GLY A 306 -9.70 5.06 -9.16
C GLY A 306 -10.14 3.61 -9.05
N PHE A 307 -10.07 3.05 -7.84
CA PHE A 307 -10.59 1.73 -7.55
C PHE A 307 -11.21 1.69 -6.15
N HIS A 308 -12.12 0.73 -5.97
CA HIS A 308 -12.77 0.42 -4.70
C HIS A 308 -12.91 -1.09 -4.54
N ALA A 309 -12.27 -1.66 -3.54
CA ALA A 309 -12.21 -3.08 -3.24
C ALA A 309 -12.93 -3.38 -1.92
N GLN A 310 -13.75 -4.45 -1.90
CA GLN A 310 -14.50 -4.85 -0.70
C GLN A 310 -14.29 -6.31 -0.31
N GLN A 311 -14.20 -6.55 1.00
CA GLN A 311 -14.05 -7.86 1.63
C GLN A 311 -12.92 -8.66 0.98
N MET A 312 -11.73 -8.06 0.90
CA MET A 312 -10.55 -8.75 0.40
C MET A 312 -10.00 -9.65 1.51
N LEU A 313 -9.75 -10.91 1.17
CA LEU A 313 -9.17 -11.90 2.04
C LEU A 313 -7.99 -12.55 1.30
N MET A 314 -6.79 -12.37 1.83
CA MET A 314 -5.56 -12.92 1.27
C MET A 314 -4.99 -13.97 2.22
N HIS A 315 -4.57 -15.10 1.67
CA HIS A 315 -3.98 -16.21 2.40
C HIS A 315 -2.61 -16.54 1.83
N SER A 316 -1.65 -16.81 2.71
CA SER A 316 -0.30 -17.21 2.36
C SER A 316 0.16 -18.38 3.23
N SER A 317 0.61 -19.45 2.58
CA SER A 317 1.22 -20.60 3.25
C SER A 317 2.74 -20.40 3.37
N LEU A 318 3.26 -20.27 4.60
CA LEU A 318 4.69 -20.18 4.87
C LEU A 318 5.23 -21.52 5.39
N PRO A 319 6.41 -22.00 4.97
CA PRO A 319 6.92 -23.34 5.35
C PRO A 319 7.17 -23.58 6.85
N ARG A 320 7.21 -22.51 7.66
CA ARG A 320 7.49 -22.55 9.10
C ARG A 320 6.29 -22.21 9.99
N PHE A 321 5.23 -21.67 9.41
CA PHE A 321 4.10 -21.12 10.17
C PHE A 321 2.80 -21.67 9.59
N GLU A 322 1.75 -21.73 10.40
CA GLU A 322 0.41 -21.92 9.88
C GLU A 322 0.05 -20.77 8.92
N GLU A 323 -1.03 -20.92 8.17
CA GLU A 323 -1.49 -19.97 7.17
C GLU A 323 -1.60 -18.54 7.72
N ILE A 324 -0.96 -17.56 7.08
CA ILE A 324 -1.16 -16.14 7.40
C ILE A 324 -2.29 -15.61 6.53
N ALA A 325 -3.30 -15.02 7.17
CA ALA A 325 -4.43 -14.40 6.50
C ALA A 325 -4.48 -12.89 6.75
N PHE A 326 -4.81 -12.12 5.72
CA PHE A 326 -5.09 -10.68 5.81
C PHE A 326 -6.51 -10.43 5.36
N LYS A 327 -7.29 -9.78 6.23
CA LYS A 327 -8.66 -9.37 5.97
C LYS A 327 -8.71 -7.86 5.85
N ILE A 328 -9.11 -7.39 4.67
CA ILE A 328 -9.22 -5.97 4.32
C ILE A 328 -10.68 -5.71 3.94
N PRO A 329 -11.51 -5.16 4.84
CA PRO A 329 -12.94 -5.01 4.59
C PRO A 329 -13.27 -4.01 3.48
N SER A 330 -12.56 -2.89 3.41
CA SER A 330 -12.70 -1.86 2.39
C SER A 330 -11.33 -1.24 2.10
N LEU A 331 -10.98 -1.13 0.83
CA LEU A 331 -9.79 -0.43 0.37
C LEU A 331 -10.15 0.35 -0.89
N SER A 332 -9.95 1.66 -0.84
CA SER A 332 -10.12 2.52 -2.00
C SER A 332 -8.80 3.19 -2.33
N GLY A 333 -8.65 3.63 -3.57
CA GLY A 333 -7.49 4.38 -3.96
C GLY A 333 -7.54 4.82 -5.39
N GLY A 334 -6.53 5.55 -5.82
CA GLY A 334 -6.43 5.97 -7.20
C GLY A 334 -5.16 6.73 -7.52
N ILE A 335 -4.97 6.93 -8.81
CA ILE A 335 -3.89 7.70 -9.40
C ILE A 335 -4.53 8.76 -10.29
N ASP A 336 -4.16 10.02 -10.06
CA ASP A 336 -4.47 11.12 -10.97
C ASP A 336 -3.19 11.57 -11.65
N ILE A 337 -3.16 11.54 -12.98
CA ILE A 337 -1.99 11.84 -13.80
C ILE A 337 -2.26 13.15 -14.52
N ASN A 338 -1.60 14.23 -14.09
CA ASN A 338 -1.61 15.49 -14.81
C ASN A 338 -0.28 15.69 -15.55
N PRO A 339 -0.22 15.41 -16.87
CA PRO A 339 1.02 15.50 -17.63
C PRO A 339 1.67 16.88 -17.51
N GLY A 340 2.92 16.92 -17.06
CA GLY A 340 3.69 18.17 -16.91
C GLY A 340 3.44 18.96 -15.62
N SER A 341 2.76 18.37 -14.62
CA SER A 341 2.61 18.97 -13.30
C SER A 341 2.86 17.96 -12.18
N GLU A 342 1.80 17.36 -11.65
CA GLU A 342 1.82 16.51 -10.46
C GLU A 342 1.03 15.22 -10.73
N THR A 343 1.63 14.09 -10.37
CA THR A 343 0.93 12.81 -10.26
C THR A 343 0.60 12.58 -8.79
N THR A 344 -0.68 12.37 -8.49
CA THR A 344 -1.13 12.05 -7.13
C THR A 344 -1.55 10.59 -7.06
N LEU A 345 -1.20 9.92 -5.97
CA LEU A 345 -1.53 8.54 -5.68
C LEU A 345 -2.08 8.49 -4.26
N ARG A 346 -3.31 7.99 -4.11
CA ARG A 346 -4.02 7.95 -2.84
C ARG A 346 -4.52 6.55 -2.56
N PHE A 347 -4.41 6.10 -1.33
CA PHE A 347 -4.96 4.85 -0.83
C PHE A 347 -5.57 5.08 0.54
N ASP A 348 -6.81 4.63 0.75
CA ASP A 348 -7.50 4.74 2.02
C ASP A 348 -8.15 3.40 2.38
N GLY A 349 -7.86 2.89 3.57
CA GLY A 349 -8.56 1.79 4.22
C GLY A 349 -9.62 2.37 5.17
N GLU A 350 -10.89 2.25 4.80
CA GLU A 350 -12.01 2.85 5.56
C GLU A 350 -12.37 2.07 6.83
N GLU A 351 -11.90 0.82 6.94
CA GLU A 351 -12.16 -0.06 8.06
C GLU A 351 -10.85 -0.71 8.56
N SER A 352 -10.95 -1.47 9.65
CA SER A 352 -9.80 -2.17 10.24
C SER A 352 -9.28 -3.25 9.31
N ILE A 353 -8.01 -3.14 8.91
CA ILE A 353 -7.23 -4.21 8.30
C ILE A 353 -6.80 -5.14 9.43
N GLU A 354 -7.09 -6.43 9.31
CA GLU A 354 -6.78 -7.43 10.33
C GLU A 354 -5.84 -8.49 9.75
N SER A 355 -4.83 -8.90 10.52
CA SER A 355 -3.94 -10.00 10.18
C SER A 355 -4.10 -11.14 11.17
N PHE A 356 -4.05 -12.38 10.68
CA PHE A 356 -4.21 -13.59 11.48
C PHE A 356 -3.13 -14.62 11.14
N LEU A 357 -2.73 -15.42 12.13
CA LEU A 357 -2.01 -16.67 11.95
C LEU A 357 -2.91 -17.82 12.40
N GLY A 358 -3.44 -18.58 11.43
CA GLY A 358 -4.56 -19.49 11.71
C GLY A 358 -5.77 -18.70 12.24
N GLU A 359 -6.17 -18.97 13.48
CA GLU A 359 -7.27 -18.27 14.17
C GLU A 359 -6.79 -17.18 15.14
N VAL A 360 -5.46 -17.00 15.29
CA VAL A 360 -4.88 -16.05 16.26
C VAL A 360 -4.68 -14.69 15.57
N PRO A 361 -5.25 -13.59 16.09
CA PRO A 361 -5.00 -12.25 15.53
C PRO A 361 -3.56 -11.82 15.83
N LEU A 362 -2.87 -11.29 14.81
CA LEU A 362 -1.50 -10.78 14.93
C LEU A 362 -1.50 -9.27 15.19
N PHE A 363 -2.14 -8.52 14.29
CA PHE A 363 -2.26 -7.08 14.41
C PHE A 363 -3.54 -6.57 13.74
N SER A 364 -3.99 -5.40 14.16
CA SER A 364 -5.08 -4.65 13.53
C SER A 364 -4.66 -3.21 13.23
N LEU A 365 -5.02 -2.71 12.06
CA LEU A 365 -4.68 -1.37 11.57
C LEU A 365 -5.96 -0.66 11.11
N ARG A 366 -6.30 0.46 11.76
CA ARG A 366 -7.53 1.22 11.50
C ARG A 366 -7.24 2.56 10.81
N ASP A 367 -8.09 2.89 9.84
CA ASP A 367 -8.11 4.15 9.08
C ASP A 367 -6.76 4.45 8.41
N LEU A 368 -6.20 3.46 7.69
CA LEU A 368 -4.96 3.66 6.94
C LEU A 368 -5.20 4.69 5.83
N SER A 369 -4.38 5.72 5.74
CA SER A 369 -4.33 6.64 4.61
C SER A 369 -2.88 6.74 4.11
N VAL A 370 -2.71 6.63 2.79
CA VAL A 370 -1.45 6.85 2.10
C VAL A 370 -1.70 7.84 0.98
N ASP A 371 -1.04 8.99 1.01
CA ASP A 371 -1.10 10.03 -0.03
C ASP A 371 0.31 10.29 -0.53
N SER A 372 0.53 10.10 -1.82
CA SER A 372 1.79 10.36 -2.50
C SER A 372 1.57 11.38 -3.60
N ARG A 373 2.47 12.35 -3.65
CA ARG A 373 2.48 13.46 -4.60
C ARG A 373 3.83 13.47 -5.26
N LEU A 374 3.86 13.29 -6.57
CA LEU A 374 5.07 13.17 -7.35
C LEU A 374 5.09 14.30 -8.39
N SER A 375 6.02 15.23 -8.23
CA SER A 375 6.28 16.28 -9.23
C SER A 375 7.78 16.35 -9.59
N GLU A 376 8.10 17.18 -10.58
CA GLU A 376 9.49 17.41 -11.00
C GLU A 376 10.33 18.06 -9.90
N ASP A 377 9.74 18.94 -9.10
CA ASP A 377 10.45 19.72 -8.07
C ASP A 377 10.31 19.10 -6.68
N LEU A 378 9.09 18.70 -6.31
CA LEU A 378 8.74 18.23 -4.96
C LEU A 378 8.06 16.87 -5.02
N SER A 379 8.50 15.92 -4.20
CA SER A 379 7.83 14.62 -4.05
C SER A 379 7.55 14.36 -2.58
N THR A 380 6.31 14.09 -2.22
CA THR A 380 5.88 13.87 -0.83
C THR A 380 5.12 12.56 -0.72
N VAL A 381 5.41 11.79 0.33
CA VAL A 381 4.63 10.62 0.73
C VAL A 381 4.16 10.84 2.16
N ARG A 382 2.87 10.69 2.40
CA ARG A 382 2.23 10.76 3.71
C ARG A 382 1.59 9.41 4.01
N ILE A 383 1.79 8.93 5.23
CA ILE A 383 1.19 7.72 5.75
C ILE A 383 0.59 8.08 7.10
N GLY A 384 -0.70 7.79 7.28
CA GLY A 384 -1.40 8.03 8.54
C GLY A 384 -2.28 6.85 8.92
N PHE A 385 -2.47 6.65 10.21
CA PHE A 385 -3.45 5.70 10.74
C PHE A 385 -3.93 6.10 12.14
N THR A 386 -5.18 5.78 12.45
CA THR A 386 -5.76 6.09 13.76
C THR A 386 -5.21 5.17 14.85
N THR A 387 -5.09 3.88 14.56
CA THR A 387 -4.62 2.88 15.53
C THR A 387 -3.96 1.71 14.81
N LEU A 388 -2.81 1.27 15.32
CA LEU A 388 -2.17 0.00 15.04
C LEU A 388 -1.99 -0.72 16.38
N GLU A 389 -2.60 -1.90 16.53
CA GLU A 389 -2.53 -2.71 17.74
C GLU A 389 -1.86 -4.05 17.41
N PHE A 390 -0.87 -4.42 18.22
CA PHE A 390 -0.22 -5.73 18.18
C PHE A 390 -0.84 -6.60 19.27
N HIS A 391 -1.50 -7.69 18.88
CA HIS A 391 -2.22 -8.56 19.82
C HIS A 391 -1.32 -9.68 20.38
N ASP A 392 -0.25 -10.05 19.67
CA ASP A 392 0.74 -11.02 20.12
C ASP A 392 2.16 -10.58 19.68
N PRO A 393 2.83 -9.72 20.48
CA PRO A 393 4.17 -9.22 20.17
C PRO A 393 5.25 -10.30 20.12
N GLU A 394 5.12 -11.38 20.91
CA GLU A 394 6.07 -12.50 20.91
C GLU A 394 6.03 -13.25 19.57
N LEU A 395 4.82 -13.50 19.06
CA LEU A 395 4.63 -14.11 17.75
C LEU A 395 5.07 -13.16 16.62
N PHE A 396 4.79 -11.86 16.74
CA PHE A 396 5.27 -10.86 15.79
C PHE A 396 6.81 -10.77 15.75
N ASN A 397 7.47 -10.83 16.91
CA ASN A 397 8.93 -10.92 17.03
C ASN A 397 9.46 -12.16 16.31
N THR A 398 8.83 -13.32 16.52
CA THR A 398 9.19 -14.58 15.83
C THR A 398 9.08 -14.47 14.31
N LEU A 399 8.13 -13.68 13.80
CA LEU A 399 7.91 -13.47 12.36
C LEU A 399 8.88 -12.45 11.74
N THR A 400 9.22 -11.38 12.46
CA THR A 400 9.93 -10.21 11.91
C THR A 400 11.38 -10.08 12.37
N GLY A 401 11.75 -10.72 13.49
CA GLY A 401 13.04 -10.57 14.15
C GLY A 401 13.20 -9.28 14.96
N PHE A 402 12.12 -8.50 15.15
CA PHE A 402 12.12 -7.34 16.05
C PHE A 402 11.95 -7.78 17.50
N ASP A 403 12.96 -7.56 18.34
CA ASP A 403 12.92 -7.93 19.74
C ASP A 403 11.91 -7.08 20.54
N LEU A 404 10.69 -7.61 20.65
CA LEU A 404 9.59 -7.08 21.46
C LEU A 404 9.28 -8.02 22.63
N SER A 405 10.22 -8.88 23.03
CA SER A 405 9.99 -9.97 23.99
C SER A 405 9.56 -9.49 25.39
N GLU A 406 9.91 -8.26 25.76
CA GLU A 406 9.55 -7.64 27.03
C GLU A 406 8.22 -6.86 26.97
N LEU A 407 7.55 -6.82 25.81
CA LEU A 407 6.29 -6.11 25.62
C LEU A 407 5.13 -7.10 25.50
N GLU A 408 4.13 -6.96 26.37
CA GLU A 408 2.94 -7.83 26.38
C GLU A 408 1.90 -7.33 25.37
N THR A 409 1.68 -6.02 25.32
CA THR A 409 0.78 -5.36 24.37
C THR A 409 1.42 -4.07 23.85
N VAL A 410 1.18 -3.75 22.57
CA VAL A 410 1.68 -2.50 21.95
C VAL A 410 0.58 -1.90 21.10
N GLN A 411 0.27 -0.64 21.38
CA GLN A 411 -0.67 0.16 20.62
C GLN A 411 0.00 1.46 20.18
N LEU A 412 0.01 1.70 18.87
CA LEU A 412 0.39 2.97 18.27
C LEU A 412 -0.89 3.68 17.84
N SER A 413 -1.08 4.92 18.25
CA SER A 413 -2.27 5.70 17.87
C SER A 413 -1.91 7.08 17.35
N GLN A 414 -2.82 7.67 16.57
CA GLN A 414 -2.67 9.00 15.98
C GLN A 414 -1.36 9.14 15.18
N ALA A 415 -0.99 8.09 14.45
CA ALA A 415 0.27 8.07 13.75
C ALA A 415 0.19 8.88 12.46
N HIS A 416 1.19 9.72 12.25
CA HIS A 416 1.40 10.49 11.04
C HIS A 416 2.88 10.45 10.69
N MET A 417 3.18 9.98 9.48
CA MET A 417 4.51 9.97 8.90
C MET A 417 4.46 10.71 7.57
N GLN A 418 5.41 11.61 7.33
CA GLN A 418 5.57 12.27 6.04
C GLN A 418 7.04 12.30 5.65
N MET A 419 7.31 11.97 4.40
CA MET A 419 8.61 12.10 3.77
C MET A 419 8.47 13.05 2.58
N THR A 420 9.35 14.03 2.47
CA THR A 420 9.38 14.99 1.36
C THR A 420 10.79 15.05 0.78
N LEU A 421 10.89 14.89 -0.54
CA LEU A 421 12.08 15.06 -1.35
C LEU A 421 11.92 16.36 -2.14
N ASP A 422 12.74 17.35 -1.83
CA ASP A 422 12.90 18.58 -2.61
C ASP A 422 14.11 18.42 -3.54
N LYS A 423 13.83 18.32 -4.84
CA LYS A 423 14.85 18.10 -5.87
C LYS A 423 15.55 19.40 -6.28
N LEU A 424 14.96 20.57 -6.02
CA LEU A 424 15.56 21.87 -6.32
C LEU A 424 16.68 22.18 -5.33
N THR A 425 16.45 21.87 -4.05
CA THR A 425 17.44 22.08 -2.98
C THR A 425 18.26 20.84 -2.65
N ALA A 426 17.90 19.67 -3.20
CA ALA A 426 18.47 18.36 -2.87
C ALA A 426 18.33 18.02 -1.37
N GLU A 427 17.21 18.43 -0.78
CA GLU A 427 16.88 18.21 0.63
C GLU A 427 15.81 17.13 0.79
N ASN A 428 16.06 16.21 1.72
CA ASN A 428 15.09 15.21 2.17
C ASN A 428 14.63 15.57 3.56
N PHE A 429 13.32 15.63 3.76
CA PHE A 429 12.67 15.86 5.04
C PHE A 429 11.86 14.64 5.42
N ALA A 430 11.95 14.22 6.68
CA ALA A 430 11.09 13.21 7.26
C ALA A 430 10.50 13.73 8.56
N GLU A 431 9.23 13.47 8.80
CA GLU A 431 8.56 13.74 10.07
C GLU A 431 7.72 12.54 10.48
N LEU A 432 7.66 12.31 11.79
CA LEU A 432 6.89 11.27 12.44
C LEU A 432 6.24 11.87 13.69
N SER A 433 4.96 11.58 13.89
CA SER A 433 4.24 11.83 15.13
C SER A 433 3.40 10.59 15.45
N LEU A 434 3.47 10.10 16.68
CA LEU A 434 2.62 9.01 17.16
C LEU A 434 2.45 9.07 18.67
N ARG A 435 1.42 8.42 19.20
CA ARG A 435 1.30 8.06 20.61
C ARG A 435 1.58 6.58 20.77
N LEU A 436 2.49 6.24 21.67
CA LEU A 436 2.83 4.87 22.05
C LEU A 436 2.17 4.56 23.39
N GLN A 437 1.43 3.46 23.44
CA GLN A 437 0.93 2.84 24.67
C GLN A 437 1.36 1.38 24.67
N ALA A 438 2.04 0.93 25.72
CA ALA A 438 2.51 -0.44 25.81
C ALA A 438 2.47 -0.97 27.24
N GLU A 439 2.25 -2.27 27.39
CA GLU A 439 2.41 -3.01 28.64
C GLU A 439 3.70 -3.82 28.56
N THR A 440 4.43 -3.92 29.67
CA THR A 440 5.76 -4.56 29.71
C THR A 440 5.92 -5.48 30.90
N SER A 441 6.76 -6.51 30.75
CA SER A 441 7.16 -7.43 31.82
C SER A 441 8.30 -6.90 32.71
N ILE A 442 8.84 -5.72 32.38
CA ILE A 442 10.01 -5.15 33.07
C ILE A 442 9.56 -4.47 34.36
N GLU A 443 9.67 -5.15 35.51
CA GLU A 443 9.40 -4.47 36.78
C GLU A 443 10.45 -3.36 37.06
N PRO A 444 10.06 -2.16 37.54
CA PRO A 444 8.71 -1.76 37.92
C PRO A 444 7.88 -1.08 36.79
N ILE A 445 8.41 -1.04 35.56
CA ILE A 445 7.83 -0.38 34.38
C ILE A 445 6.77 -1.28 33.73
N ASN A 446 5.63 -1.47 34.37
CA ASN A 446 4.60 -2.36 33.81
C ASN A 446 3.82 -1.73 32.64
N SER A 447 3.82 -0.39 32.53
CA SER A 447 3.20 0.30 31.39
C SER A 447 3.97 1.54 30.98
N ILE A 448 3.83 1.88 29.70
CA ILE A 448 4.43 3.04 29.03
C ILE A 448 3.30 3.78 28.29
N ASP A 449 3.17 5.09 28.52
CA ASP A 449 2.31 5.98 27.72
C ASP A 449 3.09 7.25 27.38
N THR A 450 3.22 7.55 26.08
CA THR A 450 4.00 8.70 25.62
C THR A 450 3.61 9.17 24.22
N TYR A 451 3.92 10.43 23.92
CA TYR A 451 3.89 10.96 22.55
C TYR A 451 5.31 11.03 22.01
N ILE A 452 5.54 10.57 20.79
CA ILE A 452 6.83 10.59 20.11
C ILE A 452 6.69 11.47 18.86
N PHE A 453 7.56 12.46 18.77
CA PHE A 453 7.72 13.32 17.61
C PHE A 453 9.15 13.15 17.11
N ALA A 454 9.33 12.85 15.83
CA ALA A 454 10.65 12.84 15.23
C ALA A 454 10.63 13.66 13.95
N ASN A 455 11.70 14.40 13.70
CA ASN A 455 11.92 15.06 12.43
C ASN A 455 13.38 14.89 12.02
N GLY A 456 13.61 14.86 10.71
CA GLY A 456 14.93 14.70 10.14
C GLY A 456 15.05 15.47 8.85
N LYS A 457 16.23 16.02 8.62
CA LYS A 457 16.62 16.71 7.40
C LYS A 457 17.97 16.19 6.92
N ILE A 458 18.04 15.80 5.65
CA ILE A 458 19.28 15.42 4.99
C ILE A 458 19.44 16.35 3.79
N ASN A 459 20.54 17.09 3.73
CA ASN A 459 20.93 17.85 2.54
C ASN A 459 22.04 17.07 1.83
N GLN A 460 21.79 16.67 0.58
CA GLN A 460 22.74 15.85 -0.17
C GLN A 460 23.90 16.64 -0.77
N GLN A 461 23.72 17.95 -1.03
CA GLN A 461 24.79 18.79 -1.58
C GLN A 461 25.86 19.10 -0.53
N ASP A 462 25.41 19.39 0.69
CA ASP A 462 26.28 19.71 1.81
C ASP A 462 26.56 18.49 2.71
N GLU A 463 26.13 17.28 2.36
CA GLU A 463 26.29 16.06 3.19
C GLU A 463 25.87 16.25 4.67
N SER A 464 24.95 17.18 4.95
CA SER A 464 24.56 17.55 6.30
C SER A 464 23.33 16.77 6.74
N ILE A 465 23.31 16.33 8.00
CA ILE A 465 22.21 15.57 8.60
C ILE A 465 21.80 16.25 9.90
N GLN A 466 20.50 16.49 10.06
CA GLN A 466 19.88 16.86 11.31
C GLN A 466 18.77 15.87 11.63
N ALA A 467 18.70 15.38 12.86
CA ALA A 467 17.60 14.56 13.34
C ALA A 467 17.27 14.94 14.78
N ASP A 468 16.00 15.20 15.05
CA ASP A 468 15.51 15.56 16.37
C ASP A 468 14.37 14.60 16.74
N ILE A 469 14.46 13.97 17.92
CA ILE A 469 13.44 13.09 18.49
C ILE A 469 13.02 13.66 19.84
N GLU A 470 11.72 13.91 20.00
CA GLU A 470 11.11 14.45 21.20
C GLU A 470 10.06 13.46 21.71
N ILE A 471 10.29 12.95 22.91
CA ILE A 471 9.39 12.07 23.65
C ILE A 471 8.73 12.92 24.72
N LYS A 472 7.43 13.22 24.54
CA LYS A 472 6.64 14.03 25.48
C LYS A 472 5.74 13.20 26.33
N ARG A 473 5.56 13.68 27.56
CA ARG A 473 4.62 13.12 28.52
C ARG A 473 4.87 11.63 28.77
N LEU A 474 6.13 11.22 28.86
CA LEU A 474 6.51 9.84 29.16
C LEU A 474 6.07 9.50 30.58
N SER A 475 5.02 8.70 30.67
CA SER A 475 4.53 8.11 31.91
C SER A 475 4.98 6.66 31.94
N LEU A 476 5.69 6.28 33.00
CA LEU A 476 6.17 4.93 33.24
C LEU A 476 5.52 4.44 34.53
N ASP A 477 4.86 3.28 34.49
CA ASP A 477 4.39 2.68 35.74
C ASP A 477 5.58 2.43 36.68
N GLY A 478 5.37 2.59 37.98
CA GLY A 478 6.43 2.47 38.99
C GLY A 478 7.43 3.64 39.09
N ILE A 479 7.39 4.62 38.19
CA ILE A 479 8.12 5.89 38.33
C ILE A 479 7.07 7.01 38.42
N PRO A 480 6.91 7.68 39.58
CA PRO A 480 5.90 8.71 39.74
C PRO A 480 6.23 9.93 38.88
N GLY A 481 5.21 10.56 38.30
CA GLY A 481 5.37 11.78 37.53
C GLY A 481 5.55 11.53 36.03
N ILE A 482 6.04 12.53 35.33
CA ILE A 482 6.12 12.58 33.88
C ILE A 482 7.50 13.06 33.44
N SER A 483 8.07 12.37 32.46
CA SER A 483 9.34 12.74 31.83
C SER A 483 9.16 13.29 30.41
N GLU A 484 10.11 14.12 29.99
CA GLU A 484 10.32 14.54 28.61
C GLU A 484 11.76 14.21 28.21
N ILE A 485 11.94 13.66 27.02
CA ILE A 485 13.26 13.30 26.48
C ILE A 485 13.42 13.95 25.11
N ASN A 486 14.49 14.71 24.93
CA ASN A 486 14.89 15.31 23.67
C ASN A 486 16.22 14.72 23.23
N LEU A 487 16.27 14.15 22.04
CA LEU A 487 17.48 13.65 21.39
C LEU A 487 17.71 14.48 20.13
N SER A 488 18.92 14.99 19.93
CA SER A 488 19.29 15.76 18.74
C SER A 488 20.60 15.24 18.18
N TYR A 489 20.64 14.99 16.88
CA TYR A 489 21.84 14.67 16.14
C TYR A 489 22.06 15.72 15.07
N ARG A 490 23.25 16.31 15.05
CA ARG A 490 23.65 17.30 14.04
C ARG A 490 25.01 16.94 13.46
N ASN A 491 25.07 16.86 12.15
CA ASN A 491 26.28 16.71 11.37
C ASN A 491 26.29 17.76 10.25
N GLN A 492 27.28 18.65 10.27
CA GLN A 492 27.43 19.72 9.28
C GLN A 492 28.88 19.77 8.78
N PRO A 493 29.13 20.06 7.50
CA PRO A 493 30.48 20.24 7.00
C PRO A 493 31.24 21.31 7.76
N GLY A 494 32.44 20.97 8.23
CA GLY A 494 33.31 21.90 8.94
C GLY A 494 32.95 22.14 10.41
N ALA A 495 31.92 21.45 10.93
CA ALA A 495 31.63 21.34 12.36
C ALA A 495 31.73 19.88 12.79
N ASP A 496 32.08 19.66 14.06
CA ASP A 496 32.13 18.30 14.60
C ASP A 496 30.70 17.74 14.75
N PRO A 497 30.47 16.45 14.42
CA PRO A 497 29.18 15.83 14.63
C PRO A 497 28.89 15.68 16.12
N VAL A 498 27.70 16.13 16.52
CA VAL A 498 27.27 16.20 17.92
C VAL A 498 25.99 15.40 18.11
N LEU A 499 25.96 14.59 19.16
CA LEU A 499 24.76 13.94 19.70
C LEU A 499 24.41 14.57 21.04
N GLU A 500 23.21 15.11 21.17
CA GLU A 500 22.69 15.72 22.39
C GLU A 500 21.50 14.90 22.91
N ALA A 501 21.45 14.69 24.21
CA ALA A 501 20.33 14.07 24.90
C ALA A 501 19.96 14.94 26.10
N ALA A 502 18.70 15.32 26.24
CA ALA A 502 18.19 16.05 27.39
C ALA A 502 16.97 15.32 27.95
N ILE A 503 16.98 15.06 29.25
CA ILE A 503 15.90 14.41 29.99
C ILE A 503 15.45 15.39 31.07
N SER A 504 14.16 15.65 31.15
CA SER A 504 13.56 16.43 32.24
C SER A 504 12.40 15.67 32.85
N HIS A 505 12.30 15.70 34.17
CA HIS A 505 11.25 15.07 34.95
C HIS A 505 10.53 16.12 35.79
N ASP A 506 9.21 16.03 35.90
CA ASP A 506 8.37 17.01 36.63
C ASP A 506 8.68 17.13 38.13
N SER A 507 9.20 16.08 38.77
CA SER A 507 9.82 16.10 40.10
C SER A 507 11.12 16.91 40.24
N GLY A 508 11.53 17.68 39.22
CA GLY A 508 12.67 18.60 39.29
C GLY A 508 14.03 17.99 38.93
N ILE A 509 14.06 16.87 38.21
CA ILE A 509 15.31 16.24 37.75
C ILE A 509 15.54 16.65 36.29
N GLN A 510 16.72 17.20 35.99
CA GLN A 510 17.13 17.54 34.64
C GLN A 510 18.52 16.97 34.36
N PHE A 511 18.65 16.19 33.29
CA PHE A 511 19.91 15.64 32.83
C PHE A 511 20.16 16.07 31.38
N THR A 512 21.36 16.55 31.07
CA THR A 512 21.77 16.79 29.68
C THR A 512 23.11 16.13 29.41
N GLY A 513 23.20 15.41 28.29
CA GLY A 513 24.40 14.78 27.79
C GLY A 513 24.69 15.28 26.38
N ASN A 514 25.95 15.57 26.08
CA ASN A 514 26.44 15.90 24.76
C ASN A 514 27.66 15.02 24.46
N TYR A 515 27.63 14.32 23.34
CA TYR A 515 28.72 13.48 22.86
C TYR A 515 29.25 14.02 21.54
N ASP A 516 30.53 14.38 21.55
CA ASP A 516 31.31 14.75 20.37
C ASP A 516 31.94 13.46 19.80
N LEU A 517 31.49 13.09 18.60
CA LEU A 517 31.87 11.82 17.97
C LEU A 517 33.35 11.79 17.55
N LEU A 518 33.99 12.94 17.32
CA LEU A 518 35.34 13.02 16.76
C LEU A 518 36.40 13.11 17.87
N SER A 519 36.12 13.90 18.91
CA SER A 519 36.96 13.95 20.11
C SER A 519 36.67 12.81 21.11
N HIS A 520 35.62 12.01 20.86
CA HIS A 520 35.13 10.98 21.77
C HIS A 520 34.89 11.52 23.19
N GLN A 521 34.50 12.79 23.30
CA GLN A 521 34.28 13.45 24.58
C GLN A 521 32.79 13.47 24.92
N VAL A 522 32.45 13.03 26.12
CA VAL A 522 31.12 13.13 26.71
C VAL A 522 31.10 14.29 27.70
N ARG A 523 30.12 15.18 27.57
CA ARG A 523 29.80 16.23 28.55
C ARG A 523 28.43 15.93 29.12
N ALA A 524 28.34 15.76 30.43
CA ALA A 524 27.09 15.47 31.12
C ALA A 524 26.84 16.52 32.19
N THR A 525 25.59 16.96 32.36
CA THR A 525 25.15 17.77 33.49
C THR A 525 23.88 17.19 34.08
N LEU A 526 23.78 17.24 35.41
CA LEU A 526 22.62 16.85 36.19
C LEU A 526 22.24 18.04 37.05
N ARG A 527 20.96 18.39 37.10
CA ARG A 527 20.39 19.41 37.95
C ARG A 527 19.20 18.82 38.70
N LEU A 528 19.18 19.08 39.99
CA LEU A 528 18.12 18.65 40.91
C LEU A 528 17.51 19.92 41.52
N GLU A 529 16.21 20.08 41.36
CA GLU A 529 15.42 21.20 41.89
C GLU A 529 14.31 20.66 42.78
N ASN A 530 14.49 20.71 44.09
CA ASN A 530 13.52 20.26 45.08
C ASN A 530 13.02 18.82 44.86
N VAL A 531 13.95 17.88 44.63
CA VAL A 531 13.63 16.47 44.38
C VAL A 531 13.36 15.76 45.69
N HIS A 532 12.23 15.08 45.81
CA HIS A 532 11.85 14.30 47.01
C HIS A 532 12.13 12.81 46.80
N PRO A 533 13.19 12.23 47.40
CA PRO A 533 13.55 10.82 47.16
C PRO A 533 12.47 9.83 47.59
N ALA A 534 11.65 10.20 48.58
CA ALA A 534 10.54 9.37 49.07
C ALA A 534 9.53 9.03 47.96
N ASP A 535 9.32 9.92 46.99
CA ASP A 535 8.42 9.67 45.86
C ASP A 535 8.92 8.48 45.03
N PHE A 536 10.24 8.34 44.89
CA PHE A 536 10.90 7.25 44.16
C PHE A 536 11.22 6.04 45.04
N SER A 537 10.55 5.88 46.19
CA SER A 537 10.87 4.87 47.20
C SER A 537 11.03 3.44 46.65
N THR A 538 10.11 3.00 45.79
CA THR A 538 10.16 1.68 45.15
C THR A 538 11.43 1.49 44.31
N LEU A 539 11.80 2.51 43.53
CA LEU A 539 12.98 2.48 42.67
C LEU A 539 14.27 2.51 43.50
N ILE A 540 14.32 3.36 44.53
CA ILE A 540 15.46 3.48 45.43
C ILE A 540 15.68 2.19 46.19
N GLU A 541 14.65 1.60 46.79
CA GLU A 541 14.79 0.38 47.60
C GLU A 541 15.19 -0.83 46.74
N LYS A 542 14.73 -0.88 45.47
CA LYS A 542 15.13 -1.92 44.52
C LYS A 542 16.63 -1.86 44.18
N ASN A 543 17.18 -0.66 43.97
CA ASN A 543 18.56 -0.47 43.51
C ASN A 543 19.57 -0.28 44.66
N ILE A 544 19.12 0.28 45.78
CA ILE A 544 19.91 0.53 46.99
C ILE A 544 19.08 0.10 48.21
N PRO A 545 19.09 -1.20 48.54
CA PRO A 545 18.30 -1.72 49.66
C PRO A 545 18.62 -1.00 50.97
N SER A 546 17.60 -0.78 51.80
CA SER A 546 17.65 -0.03 53.05
C SER A 546 17.93 1.48 52.94
N ALA A 547 18.19 2.01 51.74
CA ALA A 547 18.42 3.44 51.57
C ALA A 547 17.18 4.28 51.90
N ILE A 548 15.98 3.72 51.70
CA ILE A 548 14.74 4.43 52.01
C ILE A 548 14.60 4.77 53.49
N SER A 549 15.29 4.03 54.37
CA SER A 549 15.29 4.33 55.81
C SER A 549 15.89 5.70 56.14
N PHE A 550 16.75 6.23 55.25
CA PHE A 550 17.37 7.53 55.39
C PHE A 550 16.53 8.68 54.82
N TYR A 551 15.50 8.40 54.03
CA TYR A 551 14.69 9.42 53.38
C TYR A 551 13.30 9.48 54.02
N ASP A 552 12.89 10.66 54.44
CA ASP A 552 11.51 10.97 54.81
C ASP A 552 10.82 11.69 53.64
N THR A 553 9.50 11.78 53.69
CA THR A 553 8.66 12.60 52.81
C THR A 553 9.09 14.07 52.77
N GLU A 554 9.67 14.57 53.85
CA GLU A 554 10.22 15.94 53.92
C GLU A 554 11.67 16.05 53.43
N THR A 555 12.35 14.95 53.09
CA THR A 555 13.72 15.00 52.59
C THR A 555 13.76 15.58 51.18
N VAL A 556 14.66 16.53 50.96
CA VAL A 556 14.82 17.23 49.68
C VAL A 556 16.26 17.15 49.21
N LEU A 557 16.45 16.86 47.92
CA LEU A 557 17.71 16.94 47.21
C LEU A 557 17.70 18.12 46.23
N GLU A 558 18.74 18.94 46.28
CA GLU A 558 18.94 20.05 45.35
C GLU A 558 20.40 20.11 44.93
N GLY A 559 20.69 20.60 43.74
CA GLY A 559 22.07 20.83 43.33
C GLY A 559 22.35 20.61 41.86
N ASN A 560 23.62 20.69 41.51
CA ASN A 560 24.10 20.53 40.15
C ASN A 560 25.35 19.65 40.13
N ALA A 561 25.44 18.73 39.18
CA ALA A 561 26.65 18.02 38.84
C ALA A 561 26.98 18.22 37.37
N SER A 562 28.26 18.28 37.04
CA SER A 562 28.76 18.37 35.67
C SER A 562 29.99 17.50 35.54
N ALA A 563 30.13 16.82 34.42
CA ALA A 563 31.27 15.99 34.11
C ALA A 563 31.63 16.12 32.63
N THR A 564 32.92 16.06 32.34
CA THR A 564 33.46 15.97 30.99
C THR A 564 34.50 14.87 30.98
N PHE A 565 34.32 13.82 30.19
CA PHE A 565 35.21 12.66 30.17
C PHE A 565 35.36 12.10 28.76
N LEU A 566 36.48 11.43 28.51
CA LEU A 566 36.66 10.63 27.30
C LEU A 566 35.77 9.39 27.36
N ALA A 567 35.24 8.95 26.23
CA ALA A 567 34.30 7.83 26.15
C ALA A 567 34.85 6.50 26.71
N ASP A 568 36.18 6.34 26.71
CA ASP A 568 36.87 5.20 27.30
C ASP A 568 37.04 5.31 28.83
N GLY A 569 36.62 6.41 29.43
CA GLY A 569 36.77 6.71 30.85
C GLY A 569 38.22 6.88 31.32
N SER A 570 39.19 7.01 30.40
CA SER A 570 40.60 7.12 30.74
C SER A 570 40.93 8.45 31.42
N GLN A 571 40.28 9.53 30.96
CA GLN A 571 40.42 10.88 31.49
C GLN A 571 39.06 11.56 31.67
N GLY A 572 38.99 12.45 32.65
CA GLY A 572 37.83 13.31 32.82
C GLY A 572 37.98 14.35 33.91
N ARG A 573 37.04 15.27 33.97
CA ARG A 573 36.89 16.27 35.02
C ARG A 573 35.44 16.33 35.43
N GLY A 574 35.18 16.43 36.72
CA GLY A 574 33.83 16.56 37.26
C GLY A 574 33.76 17.56 38.40
N ALA A 575 32.60 18.17 38.54
CA ALA A 575 32.24 18.98 39.69
C ALA A 575 30.78 18.68 40.08
N ALA A 576 30.49 18.61 41.37
CA ALA A 576 29.15 18.43 41.90
C ALA A 576 28.97 19.29 43.15
N GLU A 577 27.84 19.97 43.23
CA GLU A 577 27.36 20.70 44.40
C GLU A 577 25.98 20.16 44.72
N LEU A 578 25.82 19.44 45.83
CA LEU A 578 24.58 18.79 46.22
C LEU A 578 24.21 19.20 47.65
N GLY A 579 23.00 19.71 47.82
CA GLY A 579 22.35 19.96 49.10
C GLY A 579 21.36 18.85 49.41
N VAL A 580 21.36 18.40 50.65
CA VAL A 580 20.40 17.46 51.20
C VAL A 580 19.79 18.06 52.45
N ALA A 581 18.48 18.28 52.43
CA ALA A 581 17.74 18.76 53.58
C ALA A 581 16.95 17.62 54.22
N LYS A 582 16.91 17.59 55.56
CA LYS A 582 16.11 16.68 56.38
C LYS A 582 16.33 15.19 56.05
N ILE A 583 17.58 14.76 55.85
CA ILE A 583 17.88 13.32 55.79
C ILE A 583 17.74 12.72 57.19
N ARG A 584 17.16 11.53 57.31
CA ARG A 584 16.99 10.82 58.58
C ARG A 584 18.17 9.89 58.84
N ILE A 585 18.81 10.01 59.99
CA ILE A 585 19.79 9.03 60.47
C ILE A 585 19.40 8.71 61.92
N GLU A 586 18.98 7.46 62.15
CA GLU A 586 18.34 7.05 63.41
C GLU A 586 17.12 7.95 63.73
N ASP A 587 17.05 8.49 64.96
CA ASP A 587 15.95 9.36 65.42
C ASP A 587 16.20 10.85 65.12
N LYS A 588 17.16 11.19 64.25
CA LYS A 588 17.58 12.59 63.99
C LYS A 588 17.51 12.94 62.51
N THR A 589 17.20 14.20 62.25
CA THR A 589 17.25 14.80 60.91
C THR A 589 18.52 15.63 60.76
N PHE A 590 19.19 15.51 59.63
CA PHE A 590 20.40 16.26 59.31
C PHE A 590 20.22 17.05 58.02
N ASN A 591 20.86 18.21 57.96
CA ASN A 591 21.05 18.97 56.74
C ASN A 591 22.52 18.94 56.39
N PHE A 592 22.85 18.66 55.14
CA PHE A 592 24.22 18.76 54.68
C PHE A 592 24.33 19.25 53.24
N ALA A 593 25.43 19.92 52.94
CA ALA A 593 25.81 20.30 51.59
C ALA A 593 27.17 19.68 51.28
N THR A 594 27.32 19.10 50.10
CA THR A 594 28.56 18.54 49.60
C THR A 594 28.99 19.25 48.33
N THR A 595 30.28 19.53 48.22
CA THR A 595 30.90 20.06 47.00
C THR A 595 32.10 19.20 46.65
N ILE A 596 32.11 18.60 45.47
CA ILE A 596 33.17 17.74 44.98
C ILE A 596 33.66 18.31 43.65
N ALA A 597 34.96 18.46 43.49
CA ALA A 597 35.58 18.85 42.23
C ALA A 597 36.90 18.07 42.06
N GLY A 598 37.15 17.55 40.87
CA GLY A 598 38.36 16.79 40.60
C GLY A 598 38.49 16.36 39.16
N SER A 599 39.61 15.70 38.87
CA SER A 599 39.91 15.10 37.57
C SER A 599 40.40 13.66 37.73
N ILE A 600 40.18 12.87 36.70
CA ILE A 600 40.66 11.49 36.59
C ILE A 600 41.68 11.46 35.46
N ASP A 601 42.81 10.82 35.73
CA ASP A 601 43.85 10.48 34.78
C ASP A 601 44.05 8.95 34.75
N PRO A 602 44.83 8.38 33.81
CA PRO A 602 45.02 6.93 33.71
C PRO A 602 45.52 6.24 34.99
N SER A 603 46.27 6.94 35.86
CA SER A 603 46.87 6.38 37.07
C SER A 603 46.29 6.89 38.39
N GLN A 604 45.63 8.06 38.40
CA GLN A 604 45.25 8.74 39.64
C GLN A 604 43.96 9.54 39.48
N ILE A 605 43.31 9.82 40.61
CA ILE A 605 42.18 10.74 40.73
C ILE A 605 42.68 11.97 41.50
N THR A 606 42.71 13.12 40.87
CA THR A 606 43.02 14.39 41.54
C THR A 606 41.74 14.96 42.14
N VAL A 607 41.75 15.26 43.43
CA VAL A 607 40.63 15.89 44.14
C VAL A 607 41.00 17.34 44.44
N ASP A 608 40.49 18.26 43.62
CA ASP A 608 40.66 19.71 43.79
C ASP A 608 40.03 20.17 45.12
N SER A 609 38.85 19.64 45.43
CA SER A 609 38.15 19.80 46.70
C SER A 609 37.05 18.74 46.84
N ALA A 610 36.94 18.11 48.00
CA ALA A 610 35.76 17.35 48.41
C ALA A 610 35.34 17.81 49.81
N THR A 611 34.30 18.63 49.88
CA THR A 611 33.81 19.24 51.11
C THR A 611 32.46 18.67 51.47
N ILE A 612 32.26 18.25 52.72
CA ILE A 612 30.95 17.93 53.29
C ILE A 612 30.73 18.89 54.45
N THR A 613 29.66 19.68 54.39
CA THR A 613 29.29 20.65 55.43
C THR A 613 27.94 20.24 56.02
N THR A 614 27.91 20.05 57.33
CA THR A 614 26.69 19.84 58.13
C THR A 614 26.43 21.08 58.98
N GLU A 615 25.38 21.07 59.80
CA GLU A 615 25.12 22.13 60.78
C GLU A 615 26.24 22.29 61.82
N GLY A 616 26.94 21.20 62.17
CA GLY A 616 27.95 21.22 63.24
C GLY A 616 29.40 21.10 62.79
N ILE A 617 29.66 20.49 61.63
CA ILE A 617 31.01 20.10 61.18
C ILE A 617 31.14 20.32 59.68
N ARG A 618 32.30 20.84 59.25
CA ARG A 618 32.78 20.88 57.87
C ARG A 618 34.00 19.99 57.72
N ALA A 619 33.89 18.95 56.90
CA ALA A 619 35.02 18.12 56.47
C ALA A 619 35.45 18.56 55.06
N THR A 620 36.75 18.65 54.80
CA THR A 620 37.30 19.02 53.49
C THR A 620 38.54 18.18 53.18
N PHE A 621 38.48 17.39 52.12
CA PHE A 621 39.61 16.66 51.58
C PHE A 621 40.17 17.36 50.34
N LYS A 622 41.50 17.39 50.23
CA LYS A 622 42.23 17.85 49.04
C LYS A 622 43.48 17.01 48.85
N GLY A 623 43.66 16.48 47.64
CA GLY A 623 44.78 15.60 47.36
C GLY A 623 44.57 14.73 46.13
N PHE A 624 45.10 13.51 46.18
CA PHE A 624 45.04 12.51 45.13
C PHE A 624 44.50 11.21 45.72
N LEU A 625 43.82 10.41 44.89
CA LEU A 625 43.52 9.02 45.19
C LEU A 625 44.21 8.15 44.14
N ASP A 626 44.85 7.06 44.56
CA ASP A 626 45.28 6.03 43.62
C ASP A 626 44.04 5.45 42.91
N ARG A 627 44.04 5.41 41.57
CA ARG A 627 42.83 5.08 40.81
C ARG A 627 42.31 3.66 41.09
N PHE A 628 43.20 2.72 41.37
CA PHE A 628 42.85 1.30 41.51
C PHE A 628 42.59 0.89 42.95
N SER A 629 43.34 1.45 43.90
CA SER A 629 43.23 1.13 45.33
C SER A 629 42.39 2.14 46.12
N LEU A 630 42.04 3.29 45.52
CA LEU A 630 41.26 4.38 46.12
C LEU A 630 41.86 4.94 47.43
N PHE A 631 43.14 4.69 47.68
CA PHE A 631 43.81 5.22 48.86
C PHE A 631 44.15 6.70 48.68
N PRO A 632 43.87 7.53 49.71
CA PRO A 632 44.16 8.95 49.64
C PRO A 632 45.63 9.27 49.89
N GLN A 633 46.07 10.34 49.24
CA GLN A 633 47.28 11.09 49.52
C GLN A 633 46.91 12.57 49.55
N GLY A 634 47.22 13.29 50.63
CA GLY A 634 46.80 14.68 50.83
C GLY A 634 46.18 14.92 52.19
N GLY A 635 45.47 16.04 52.35
CA GLY A 635 44.96 16.49 53.64
C GLY A 635 43.44 16.37 53.74
N LEU A 636 42.96 15.84 54.87
CA LEU A 636 41.57 15.91 55.33
C LEU A 636 41.50 16.87 56.53
N PHE A 637 40.71 17.92 56.40
CA PHE A 637 40.52 18.93 57.43
C PHE A 637 39.10 18.86 57.97
N LEU A 638 38.92 18.92 59.28
CA LEU A 638 37.64 18.87 59.95
C LEU A 638 37.53 20.09 60.87
N GLY A 639 36.57 20.97 60.60
CA GLY A 639 36.42 22.24 61.29
C GLY A 639 34.96 22.63 61.57
N LEU A 640 34.77 23.75 62.25
CA LEU A 640 33.45 24.33 62.51
C LEU A 640 32.97 25.15 61.30
N PRO A 641 31.74 24.92 60.79
CA PRO A 641 31.22 25.62 59.61
C PRO A 641 31.16 27.14 59.77
N GLU A 642 30.67 27.64 60.91
CA GLU A 642 30.43 29.07 61.13
C GLU A 642 31.71 29.89 61.36
N THR A 643 32.67 29.33 62.09
CA THR A 643 33.90 30.05 62.49
C THR A 643 35.09 29.72 61.60
N GLY A 644 35.03 28.62 60.84
CA GLY A 644 36.18 28.09 60.08
C GLY A 644 37.30 27.53 60.97
N GLU A 645 37.10 27.41 62.28
CA GLU A 645 38.10 26.88 63.21
C GLU A 645 38.37 25.40 62.92
N ASN A 646 39.62 25.04 62.65
CA ASN A 646 40.02 23.66 62.42
C ASN A 646 40.07 22.87 63.75
N LEU A 647 39.34 21.76 63.82
CA LEU A 647 39.28 20.87 64.98
C LEU A 647 40.30 19.73 64.86
N LEU A 648 40.47 19.20 63.66
CA LEU A 648 41.30 18.03 63.38
C LEU A 648 41.80 18.06 61.93
N SER A 649 43.06 17.71 61.70
CA SER A 649 43.61 17.48 60.36
C SER A 649 44.22 16.09 60.29
N VAL A 650 44.02 15.43 59.16
CA VAL A 650 44.64 14.14 58.83
C VAL A 650 45.44 14.32 57.55
N ASP A 651 46.74 14.08 57.61
CA ASP A 651 47.60 14.06 56.43
C ASP A 651 47.89 12.61 56.01
N PHE A 652 47.62 12.30 54.75
CA PHE A 652 47.85 10.99 54.15
C PHE A 652 49.05 11.05 53.20
N SER A 653 49.97 10.09 53.30
CA SER A 653 51.14 9.98 52.44
C SER A 653 51.33 8.56 51.91
N HIS A 654 51.85 8.46 50.69
CA HIS A 654 52.24 7.18 50.11
C HIS A 654 53.62 6.77 50.63
N SER A 655 53.73 5.56 51.19
CA SER A 655 54.96 5.05 51.80
C SER A 655 55.64 4.01 50.91
N ALA A 656 54.89 3.03 50.38
CA ALA A 656 55.37 2.00 49.45
C ALA A 656 54.21 1.37 48.66
N GLU A 657 54.49 0.45 47.73
CA GLU A 657 53.44 -0.27 46.98
C GLU A 657 52.43 -0.93 47.94
N LYS A 658 51.17 -0.47 47.90
CA LYS A 658 50.08 -0.85 48.81
C LYS A 658 50.30 -0.50 50.30
N SER A 659 51.18 0.44 50.64
CA SER A 659 51.41 0.94 52.00
C SER A 659 51.25 2.46 52.07
N TYR A 660 50.38 2.92 52.97
CA TYR A 660 50.00 4.32 53.13
C TYR A 660 50.16 4.73 54.59
N GLU A 661 50.71 5.90 54.84
CA GLU A 661 50.85 6.48 56.17
C GLU A 661 49.80 7.57 56.38
N TYR A 662 49.35 7.72 57.63
CA TYR A 662 48.47 8.81 58.02
C TYR A 662 48.94 9.43 59.34
N GLU A 663 48.81 10.75 59.46
CA GLU A 663 49.06 11.50 60.69
C GLU A 663 47.84 12.35 61.04
N ILE A 664 47.27 12.12 62.22
CA ILE A 664 46.17 12.91 62.77
C ILE A 664 46.71 13.92 63.77
N LEU A 665 46.39 15.19 63.56
CA LEU A 665 46.75 16.34 64.39
C LEU A 665 45.48 17.07 64.84
N SER A 666 45.49 17.64 66.04
CA SER A 666 44.43 18.54 66.50
C SER A 666 45.03 19.85 67.03
N PRO A 667 44.64 21.02 66.50
CA PRO A 667 45.05 22.31 67.04
C PRO A 667 44.67 22.51 68.51
N ARG A 668 43.61 21.82 68.97
CA ARG A 668 43.16 21.86 70.37
C ARG A 668 44.00 20.99 71.31
N LEU A 669 44.74 20.03 70.77
CA LEU A 669 45.65 19.13 71.49
C LEU A 669 47.02 19.09 70.80
N PRO A 670 47.78 20.20 70.79
CA PRO A 670 48.99 20.34 69.96
C PRO A 670 50.15 19.40 70.35
N ARG A 671 50.03 18.66 71.46
CA ARG A 671 51.01 17.66 71.91
C ARG A 671 50.61 16.22 71.58
N VAL A 672 49.38 16.00 71.12
CA VAL A 672 48.86 14.67 70.81
C VAL A 672 48.82 14.51 69.30
N SER A 673 49.55 13.52 68.78
CA SER A 673 49.44 13.09 67.39
C SER A 673 49.21 11.59 67.29
N LEU A 674 48.40 11.16 66.33
CA LEU A 674 48.22 9.75 66.00
C LEU A 674 48.85 9.49 64.64
N THR A 675 49.96 8.77 64.61
CA THR A 675 50.61 8.35 63.36
C THR A 675 50.33 6.88 63.13
N GLY A 676 49.88 6.51 61.94
CA GLY A 676 49.63 5.12 61.61
C GLY A 676 49.97 4.79 60.18
N ASN A 677 49.92 3.50 59.85
CA ASN A 677 50.06 3.02 58.49
C ASN A 677 48.96 2.01 58.17
N VAL A 678 48.57 1.99 56.90
CA VAL A 678 47.62 1.06 56.32
C VAL A 678 48.30 0.33 55.18
N MET A 679 48.36 -0.99 55.27
CA MET A 679 48.89 -1.87 54.24
C MET A 679 47.78 -2.72 53.65
N LEU A 680 47.76 -2.82 52.32
CA LEU A 680 46.91 -3.76 51.60
C LEU A 680 47.72 -5.01 51.28
N ASP A 681 47.36 -6.15 51.85
CA ASP A 681 48.05 -7.40 51.57
C ASP A 681 47.73 -7.97 50.18
N SER A 682 48.37 -9.08 49.81
CA SER A 682 48.16 -9.78 48.53
C SER A 682 46.72 -10.30 48.34
N ASN A 683 45.94 -10.44 49.42
CA ASN A 683 44.55 -10.89 49.44
C ASN A 683 43.54 -9.73 49.53
N ARG A 684 44.00 -8.47 49.37
CA ARG A 684 43.20 -7.25 49.55
C ARG A 684 42.63 -7.07 50.96
N GLN A 685 43.21 -7.70 51.98
CA GLN A 685 42.87 -7.39 53.36
C GLN A 685 43.63 -6.15 53.82
N VAL A 686 42.92 -5.28 54.53
CA VAL A 686 43.45 -4.03 55.08
C VAL A 686 44.05 -4.32 56.45
N GLN A 687 45.36 -4.14 56.59
CA GLN A 687 46.05 -4.15 57.89
C GLN A 687 46.38 -2.71 58.28
N ALA A 688 45.94 -2.28 59.46
CA ALA A 688 46.19 -0.94 59.96
C ALA A 688 46.90 -0.98 61.32
N ASN A 689 47.99 -0.23 61.46
CA ASN A 689 48.62 0.04 62.75
C ASN A 689 48.54 1.53 63.06
N ALA A 690 48.41 1.87 64.34
CA ALA A 690 48.39 3.25 64.81
C ALA A 690 49.23 3.38 66.07
N MET A 691 49.97 4.48 66.18
CA MET A 691 50.79 4.83 67.32
C MET A 691 50.38 6.22 67.81
N LEU A 692 49.91 6.27 69.06
CA LEU A 692 49.60 7.52 69.74
C LEU A 692 50.90 8.10 70.32
N ARG A 693 51.24 9.33 69.95
CA ARG A 693 52.33 10.13 70.53
C ARG A 693 51.70 11.20 71.42
N LEU A 694 52.19 11.30 72.65
CA LEU A 694 51.70 12.19 73.72
C LEU A 694 52.74 13.22 74.14
#